data_AF-A0A5M9ZLL6-F1
#
_entry.id   AF-A0A5M9ZLL6-F1
#
_cell.length_a   1.000
_cell.length_b   1.000
_cell.length_c   1.000
_cell.angle_alpha   90.00
_cell.angle_beta   90.00
_cell.angle_gamma   90.00
#
_symmetry.space_group_name_H-M   'P 1'
#
loop_
_entity.id
_entity.type
_entity.pdbx_description
1 polymer ?
#
loop_
_entity_poly.entity_id
_entity_poly.type
_entity_poly.pdbx_seq_one_letter_code
_entity_poly.pdbx_strand_id
1 'polypeptide(L)'
;MTAIEPVMTFDPAHGVVHASTRRPSHASFSALDGWLTCPGRWVANRLLPKPIEWGSPLVLGGIAHAALELACRTPENQSPDWGALTLAGIRLERDRVAARGWGDEPVPAGVPMPDGREAGDADWARAAADRLSGFALSDALGRPLEPVAMEQELHADVAGIPLTGSVDCRDAAGIVVDWKTGRVPARADGRRRHADQLRVYRMLLETAGVCEVRGARDVYVEHRAWADADISDAACTDTLSRLHPAWDGMLRATGDDGTGMFPLRPSGLCSWCPVARACPLARLIPAGARAAASSVGPDDPRVAVMGTHTAGVESFESRVSNGKEPALDLLAMIGGAPDAAAPGTDAGAAAAAPSKRWSPAAAAPVRRGPDPWVTPEGRATAAKWLGADAVGTDGSATEPEPKPATPADDDPWAKPVAPAPDDPWNPTKTESKPAEPEPEPAAPEAKPAKASDPFAGLMPGTAAPEPKPAAPEPKAPEPAPVKPTAGGPLRAVEGKPFEPSLTGTTLNVAGYGFGQLLMTHAHAAVLADGHDDWVAPIGMELLKVQWAAGRKAFGARVPDIPGLEKGAPDRAALLAWLDSTPSRDTERAVRALLDADPMLKAGESDTLDSRLDRIRAAGRGTYTALAAAITLIEA
;
A
#
# COMPACT_ATOMS: atom_id res chain seq x y z
N MET A 1 -5.02 6.42 41.26
CA MET A 1 -4.52 6.69 39.91
C MET A 1 -5.73 7.03 39.07
N THR A 2 -5.87 8.27 38.64
CA THR A 2 -6.94 8.69 37.72
C THR A 2 -6.74 7.93 36.40
N ALA A 3 -7.76 7.18 35.96
CA ALA A 3 -7.72 6.53 34.65
C ALA A 3 -7.47 7.60 33.58
N ILE A 4 -6.44 7.41 32.75
CA ILE A 4 -6.18 8.29 31.61
C ILE A 4 -7.28 7.98 30.59
N GLU A 5 -8.14 8.96 30.28
CA GLU A 5 -9.11 8.82 29.22
C GLU A 5 -8.40 8.75 27.85
N PRO A 6 -8.81 7.85 26.95
CA PRO A 6 -8.19 7.73 25.64
C PRO A 6 -8.47 8.98 24.79
N VAL A 7 -7.43 9.58 24.21
CA VAL A 7 -7.55 10.73 23.31
C VAL A 7 -7.98 10.31 21.90
N MET A 8 -7.83 9.02 21.56
CA MET A 8 -8.29 8.42 20.31
C MET A 8 -8.96 7.07 20.58
N THR A 9 -10.18 6.89 20.09
CA THR A 9 -10.94 5.65 20.23
C THR A 9 -11.34 5.12 18.85
N PHE A 10 -10.75 4.00 18.41
CA PHE A 10 -11.00 3.42 17.10
C PHE A 10 -12.33 2.66 17.07
N ASP A 11 -13.16 2.92 16.07
CA ASP A 11 -14.35 2.15 15.76
C ASP A 11 -14.15 1.44 14.41
N PRO A 12 -13.63 0.19 14.42
CA PRO A 12 -13.36 -0.54 13.19
C PRO A 12 -14.65 -0.92 12.45
N ALA A 13 -15.78 -1.07 13.14
CA ALA A 13 -17.06 -1.44 12.52
C ALA A 13 -17.56 -0.31 11.61
N HIS A 14 -17.39 0.94 12.02
CA HIS A 14 -17.76 2.10 11.21
C HIS A 14 -16.59 2.68 10.40
N GLY A 15 -15.38 2.12 10.54
CA GLY A 15 -14.19 2.59 9.83
C GLY A 15 -13.80 4.02 10.20
N VAL A 16 -13.99 4.41 11.46
CA VAL A 16 -13.68 5.76 11.97
C VAL A 16 -12.79 5.68 13.21
N VAL A 17 -12.20 6.81 13.57
CA VAL A 17 -11.64 7.03 14.90
C VAL A 17 -12.32 8.23 15.53
N HIS A 18 -12.72 8.09 16.79
CA HIS A 18 -13.29 9.14 17.60
C HIS A 18 -12.17 9.90 18.31
N ALA A 19 -12.18 11.22 18.20
CA ALA A 19 -11.25 12.10 18.88
C ALA A 19 -11.87 13.49 19.05
N SER A 20 -11.36 14.27 20.01
CA SER A 20 -11.74 15.67 20.16
C SER A 20 -10.57 16.57 19.76
N THR A 21 -10.83 17.49 18.84
CA THR A 21 -9.86 18.53 18.44
C THR A 21 -10.56 19.84 18.15
N ARG A 22 -9.87 20.94 18.43
CA ARG A 22 -10.36 22.29 18.10
C ARG A 22 -10.58 22.45 16.60
N ARG A 23 -11.63 23.19 16.24
CA ARG A 23 -11.90 23.59 14.86
C ARG A 23 -10.77 24.52 14.37
N PRO A 24 -10.13 24.23 13.23
CA PRO A 24 -9.13 25.11 12.67
C PRO A 24 -9.79 26.40 12.15
N SER A 25 -9.16 27.55 12.39
CA SER A 25 -9.58 28.84 11.82
C SER A 25 -9.09 29.05 10.38
N HIS A 26 -8.04 28.34 10.00
CA HIS A 26 -7.43 28.37 8.67
C HIS A 26 -6.86 26.99 8.33
N ALA A 27 -6.62 26.73 7.05
CA ALA A 27 -6.00 25.51 6.56
C ALA A 27 -4.70 25.79 5.78
N SER A 28 -3.67 24.98 6.02
CA SER A 28 -2.53 24.88 5.11
C SER A 28 -2.79 23.81 4.05
N PHE A 29 -2.10 23.89 2.90
CA PHE A 29 -2.14 22.81 1.91
C PHE A 29 -1.76 21.46 2.53
N SER A 30 -0.70 21.42 3.35
CA SER A 30 -0.25 20.19 4.02
C SER A 30 -1.31 19.62 4.98
N ALA A 31 -2.10 20.47 5.63
CA ALA A 31 -3.21 20.02 6.47
C ALA A 31 -4.35 19.42 5.63
N LEU A 32 -4.72 20.05 4.51
CA LEU A 32 -5.74 19.56 3.58
C LEU A 32 -5.31 18.25 2.90
N ASP A 33 -4.07 18.16 2.42
CA ASP A 33 -3.53 16.95 1.81
C ASP A 33 -3.44 15.78 2.81
N GLY A 34 -3.04 16.08 4.04
CA GLY A 34 -3.07 15.12 5.15
C GLY A 34 -4.47 14.59 5.42
N TRP A 35 -5.48 15.48 5.39
CA TRP A 35 -6.89 15.10 5.53
C TRP A 35 -7.37 14.23 4.36
N LEU A 36 -7.08 14.63 3.12
CA LEU A 36 -7.44 13.87 1.92
C LEU A 36 -6.86 12.46 1.96
N THR A 37 -5.63 12.31 2.44
CA THR A 37 -4.96 11.02 2.59
C THR A 37 -5.68 10.14 3.62
N CYS A 38 -5.82 10.61 4.86
CA CYS A 38 -6.53 9.89 5.92
C CYS A 38 -6.85 10.84 7.09
N PRO A 39 -8.15 11.18 7.32
CA PRO A 39 -8.56 11.99 8.48
C PRO A 39 -8.10 11.42 9.82
N GLY A 40 -8.15 10.09 10.00
CA GLY A 40 -7.64 9.44 11.21
C GLY A 40 -6.13 9.63 11.42
N ARG A 41 -5.33 9.65 10.36
CA ARG A 41 -3.90 10.00 10.45
C ARG A 41 -3.70 11.48 10.74
N TRP A 42 -4.50 12.34 10.11
CA TRP A 42 -4.45 13.79 10.31
C TRP A 42 -4.65 14.16 11.77
N VAL A 43 -5.60 13.52 12.47
CA VAL A 43 -5.83 13.74 13.89
C VAL A 43 -4.75 13.09 14.76
N ALA A 44 -4.28 11.89 14.40
CA ALA A 44 -3.20 11.21 15.11
C ALA A 44 -1.89 12.01 15.11
N ASN A 45 -1.52 12.67 14.01
CA ASN A 45 -0.32 13.52 13.95
C ASN A 45 -0.36 14.67 14.97
N ARG A 46 -1.54 15.11 15.41
CA ARG A 46 -1.72 16.21 16.36
C ARG A 46 -1.76 15.73 17.80
N LEU A 47 -2.52 14.65 18.05
CA LEU A 47 -2.75 14.15 19.40
C LEU A 47 -1.64 13.22 19.90
N LEU A 48 -1.02 12.49 18.97
CA LEU A 48 -0.07 11.43 19.25
C LEU A 48 1.13 11.53 18.28
N PRO A 49 1.86 12.66 18.24
CA PRO A 49 3.01 12.80 17.35
C PRO A 49 4.07 11.74 17.66
N LYS A 50 4.76 11.27 16.61
CA LYS A 50 5.88 10.34 16.80
C LYS A 50 7.04 11.05 17.51
N PRO A 51 7.79 10.35 18.37
CA PRO A 51 9.07 10.84 18.86
C PRO A 51 9.99 11.19 17.69
N ILE A 52 10.77 12.26 17.85
CA ILE A 52 11.76 12.65 16.85
C ILE A 52 12.98 11.76 17.01
N GLU A 53 13.30 11.00 15.97
CA GLU A 53 14.49 10.15 15.92
C GLU A 53 15.65 10.86 15.21
N TRP A 54 16.89 10.40 15.47
CA TRP A 54 18.07 10.89 14.77
C TRP A 54 17.90 10.74 13.24
N GLY A 55 18.24 11.80 12.51
CA GLY A 55 18.07 11.85 11.06
C GLY A 55 16.61 12.05 10.61
N SER A 56 15.72 12.50 11.51
CA SER A 56 14.34 12.87 11.17
C SER A 56 14.29 13.79 9.94
N PRO A 57 13.59 13.39 8.85
CA PRO A 57 13.51 14.19 7.64
C PRO A 57 12.90 15.59 7.86
N LEU A 58 12.01 15.75 8.84
CA LEU A 58 11.40 17.03 9.15
C LEU A 58 12.40 18.01 9.77
N VAL A 59 13.25 17.54 10.70
CA VAL A 59 14.30 18.36 11.32
C VAL A 59 15.37 18.73 10.30
N LEU A 60 15.86 17.73 9.55
CA LEU A 60 16.87 17.97 8.50
C LEU A 60 16.34 18.91 7.41
N GLY A 61 15.07 18.75 7.04
CA GLY A 61 14.39 19.63 6.08
C GLY A 61 14.31 21.06 6.58
N GLY A 62 13.85 21.29 7.81
CA GLY A 62 13.76 22.64 8.39
C GLY A 62 15.11 23.36 8.44
N ILE A 63 16.17 22.66 8.88
CA ILE A 63 17.53 23.22 8.90
C ILE A 63 18.02 23.55 7.49
N ALA A 64 17.75 22.68 6.52
CA ALA A 64 18.12 22.90 5.13
C ALA A 64 17.36 24.06 4.48
N HIS A 65 16.06 24.24 4.77
CA HIS A 65 15.28 25.39 4.30
C HIS A 65 15.82 26.70 4.87
N ALA A 66 16.14 26.75 6.17
CA ALA A 66 16.75 27.92 6.78
C ALA A 66 18.13 28.23 6.16
N ALA A 67 18.92 27.21 5.82
CA ALA A 67 20.19 27.39 5.09
C ALA A 67 19.99 27.92 3.66
N LEU A 68 18.99 27.40 2.93
CA LEU A 68 18.63 27.85 1.59
C LEU A 68 18.13 29.30 1.59
N GLU A 69 17.37 29.69 2.60
CA GLU A 69 16.97 31.08 2.80
C GLU A 69 18.17 31.99 2.98
N LEU A 70 19.11 31.62 3.87
CA LEU A 70 20.32 32.41 4.09
C LEU A 70 21.16 32.50 2.83
N ALA A 71 21.27 31.41 2.06
CA ALA A 71 21.96 31.41 0.76
C ALA A 71 21.32 32.39 -0.23
N CYS A 72 19.99 32.45 -0.29
CA CYS A 72 19.26 33.35 -1.19
C CYS A 72 19.38 34.83 -0.81
N ARG A 73 19.90 35.16 0.38
CA ARG A 73 20.25 36.56 0.75
C ARG A 73 21.56 37.03 0.11
N THR A 74 22.39 36.10 -0.37
CA THR A 74 23.62 36.37 -1.13
C THR A 74 23.57 35.58 -2.45
N PRO A 75 22.59 35.86 -3.31
CA PRO A 75 22.29 35.03 -4.48
C PRO A 75 23.42 35.01 -5.51
N GLU A 76 24.37 35.95 -5.46
CA GLU A 76 25.59 35.95 -6.26
C GLU A 76 26.53 34.78 -5.95
N ASN A 77 26.46 34.25 -4.72
CA ASN A 77 27.23 33.07 -4.32
C ASN A 77 26.50 31.79 -4.71
N GLN A 78 26.76 31.29 -5.93
CA GLN A 78 26.06 30.12 -6.47
C GLN A 78 26.37 28.82 -5.72
N SER A 79 27.53 28.72 -5.06
CA SER A 79 27.98 27.51 -4.36
C SER A 79 28.35 27.85 -2.93
N PRO A 80 27.35 28.16 -2.07
CA PRO A 80 27.61 28.60 -0.72
C PRO A 80 28.17 27.47 0.16
N ASP A 81 28.82 27.85 1.26
CA ASP A 81 29.24 26.91 2.28
C ASP A 81 28.01 26.41 3.05
N TRP A 82 27.44 25.28 2.58
CA TRP A 82 26.27 24.67 3.20
C TRP A 82 26.51 24.27 4.66
N GLY A 83 27.73 23.90 5.05
CA GLY A 83 28.04 23.55 6.44
C GLY A 83 27.95 24.75 7.38
N ALA A 84 28.48 25.90 6.95
CA ALA A 84 28.33 27.14 7.70
C ALA A 84 26.88 27.62 7.73
N LEU A 85 26.17 27.52 6.60
CA LEU A 85 24.79 27.98 6.48
C LEU A 85 23.77 27.13 7.25
N THR A 86 23.93 25.81 7.34
CA THR A 86 23.01 24.99 8.16
C THR A 86 23.19 25.26 9.65
N LEU A 87 24.41 25.49 10.11
CA LEU A 87 24.65 25.90 11.50
C LEU A 87 24.08 27.31 11.78
N ALA A 88 24.17 28.22 10.81
CA ALA A 88 23.51 29.52 10.90
C ALA A 88 21.98 29.41 10.81
N GLY A 89 21.45 28.47 10.03
CA GLY A 89 20.03 28.19 9.88
C GLY A 89 19.39 27.71 11.19
N ILE A 90 20.08 26.87 11.97
CA ILE A 90 19.64 26.49 13.32
C ILE A 90 19.45 27.73 14.20
N ARG A 91 20.39 28.69 14.15
CA ARG A 91 20.28 29.94 14.91
C ARG A 91 19.10 30.79 14.42
N LEU A 92 18.93 30.92 13.11
CA LEU A 92 17.81 31.64 12.52
C LEU A 92 16.45 31.06 13.00
N GLU A 93 16.30 29.74 13.00
CA GLU A 93 15.06 29.10 13.47
C GLU A 93 14.84 29.29 14.97
N ARG A 94 15.90 29.23 15.78
CA ARG A 94 15.80 29.56 17.22
C ARG A 94 15.36 31.00 17.44
N ASP A 95 15.92 31.94 16.69
CA ASP A 95 15.53 33.35 16.76
C ASP A 95 14.05 33.54 16.38
N ARG A 96 13.55 32.80 15.38
CA ARG A 96 12.14 32.78 15.00
C ARG A 96 11.23 32.20 16.10
N VAL A 97 11.62 31.09 16.70
CA VAL A 97 10.89 30.49 17.82
C VAL A 97 10.85 31.45 19.02
N ALA A 98 11.98 32.06 19.35
CA ALA A 98 12.07 33.06 20.42
C ALA A 98 11.21 34.29 20.15
N ALA A 99 11.21 34.80 18.91
CA ALA A 99 10.41 35.96 18.50
C ALA A 99 8.91 35.66 18.51
N ARG A 100 8.49 34.46 18.06
CA ARG A 100 7.10 34.02 18.09
C ARG A 100 6.60 33.72 19.51
N GLY A 101 7.50 33.31 20.41
CA GLY A 101 7.18 32.93 21.79
C GLY A 101 6.52 31.54 21.91
N TRP A 102 6.46 30.78 20.82
CA TRP A 102 5.93 29.42 20.75
C TRP A 102 6.57 28.68 19.57
N GLY A 103 6.58 27.35 19.63
CA GLY A 103 7.22 26.47 18.64
C GLY A 103 8.18 25.47 19.30
N ASP A 104 8.50 24.41 18.57
CA ASP A 104 9.45 23.40 19.02
C ASP A 104 10.89 23.89 18.86
N GLU A 105 11.78 23.39 19.71
CA GLU A 105 13.22 23.60 19.56
C GLU A 105 13.69 22.99 18.22
N PRO A 106 14.34 23.77 17.33
CA PRO A 106 14.75 23.30 16.00
C PRO A 106 15.67 22.08 16.05
N VAL A 107 16.50 21.97 17.09
CA VAL A 107 17.35 20.80 17.34
C VAL A 107 16.86 20.08 18.60
N PRO A 108 16.11 18.97 18.46
CA PRO A 108 15.51 18.30 19.61
C PRO A 108 16.59 17.77 20.56
N ALA A 109 16.44 18.10 21.85
CA ALA A 109 17.31 17.61 22.90
C ALA A 109 17.09 16.10 23.17
N GLY A 110 18.12 15.42 23.66
CA GLY A 110 18.05 14.03 24.12
C GLY A 110 17.92 12.98 23.00
N VAL A 111 18.12 13.35 21.73
CA VAL A 111 18.01 12.40 20.61
C VAL A 111 19.31 11.60 20.47
N PRO A 112 19.30 10.27 20.65
CA PRO A 112 20.50 9.45 20.55
C PRO A 112 20.86 9.17 19.09
N MET A 113 22.14 9.28 18.79
CA MET A 113 22.74 8.85 17.52
C MET A 113 23.04 7.34 17.53
N PRO A 114 23.35 6.73 16.36
CA PRO A 114 23.64 5.29 16.27
C PRO A 114 24.83 4.82 17.12
N ASP A 115 25.76 5.73 17.44
CA ASP A 115 26.92 5.49 18.31
C ASP A 115 26.60 5.75 19.80
N GLY A 116 25.35 6.04 20.14
CA GLY A 116 24.86 6.20 21.51
C GLY A 116 25.08 7.58 22.12
N ARG A 117 25.77 8.50 21.44
CA ARG A 117 25.91 9.89 21.91
C ARG A 117 24.65 10.69 21.62
N GLU A 118 24.42 11.73 22.39
CA GLU A 118 23.36 12.71 22.09
C GLU A 118 23.75 13.55 20.88
N ALA A 119 22.80 13.77 19.97
CA ALA A 119 22.98 14.59 18.79
C ALA A 119 23.00 16.08 19.15
N GLY A 120 24.09 16.78 18.83
CA GLY A 120 24.18 18.24 19.01
C GLY A 120 23.92 19.00 17.71
N ASP A 121 23.90 20.33 17.80
CA ASP A 121 23.72 21.24 16.66
C ASP A 121 24.65 20.92 15.48
N ALA A 122 25.92 20.67 15.76
CA ALA A 122 26.91 20.38 14.72
C ALA A 122 26.60 19.08 13.96
N ASP A 123 26.01 18.09 14.62
CA ASP A 123 25.62 16.84 13.98
C ASP A 123 24.43 17.03 13.06
N TRP A 124 23.38 17.68 13.56
CA TRP A 124 22.20 18.00 12.76
C TRP A 124 22.52 18.92 11.60
N ALA A 125 23.35 19.95 11.82
CA ALA A 125 23.83 20.86 10.78
C ALA A 125 24.61 20.11 9.69
N ARG A 126 25.51 19.21 10.07
CA ARG A 126 26.27 18.39 9.12
C ARG A 126 25.35 17.47 8.32
N ALA A 127 24.44 16.76 8.99
CA ALA A 127 23.50 15.87 8.33
C ALA A 127 22.54 16.60 7.38
N ALA A 128 22.17 17.86 7.69
CA ALA A 128 21.41 18.72 6.80
C ALA A 128 22.27 19.23 5.63
N ALA A 129 23.51 19.61 5.88
CA ALA A 129 24.44 20.06 4.84
C ALA A 129 24.73 18.94 3.82
N ASP A 130 24.80 17.68 4.27
CA ASP A 130 24.95 16.52 3.39
C ASP A 130 23.81 16.41 2.36
N ARG A 131 22.59 16.87 2.69
CA ARG A 131 21.44 16.92 1.76
C ARG A 131 21.56 17.99 0.69
N LEU A 132 22.30 19.05 0.99
CA LEU A 132 22.55 20.19 0.10
C LEU A 132 23.88 20.04 -0.66
N SER A 133 24.67 19.01 -0.32
CA SER A 133 26.01 18.82 -0.86
C SER A 133 25.99 18.73 -2.39
N GLY A 134 26.79 19.60 -3.04
CA GLY A 134 26.89 19.67 -4.49
C GLY A 134 25.73 20.35 -5.20
N PHE A 135 24.72 20.87 -4.48
CA PHE A 135 23.69 21.73 -5.05
C PHE A 135 24.21 23.17 -5.20
N ALA A 136 24.05 23.74 -6.38
CA ALA A 136 24.27 25.16 -6.64
C ALA A 136 22.94 25.90 -6.74
N LEU A 137 22.85 27.14 -6.26
CA LEU A 137 21.63 27.94 -6.34
C LEU A 137 21.11 28.09 -7.77
N SER A 138 22.02 28.18 -8.74
CA SER A 138 21.68 28.24 -10.17
C SER A 138 20.95 26.99 -10.67
N ASP A 139 21.12 25.83 -10.03
CA ASP A 139 20.44 24.58 -10.41
C ASP A 139 18.92 24.70 -10.21
N ALA A 140 18.49 25.60 -9.33
CA ALA A 140 17.08 25.85 -9.07
C ALA A 140 16.31 26.29 -10.31
N LEU A 141 16.89 27.14 -11.16
CA LEU A 141 16.24 27.70 -12.37
C LEU A 141 17.04 27.47 -13.68
N GLY A 142 18.22 26.85 -13.61
CA GLY A 142 19.16 26.79 -14.72
C GLY A 142 19.84 28.14 -15.03
N ARG A 143 19.67 29.12 -14.13
CA ARG A 143 20.26 30.46 -14.17
C ARG A 143 20.43 30.98 -12.74
N PRO A 144 21.24 32.03 -12.52
CA PRO A 144 21.27 32.72 -11.22
C PRO A 144 19.86 33.11 -10.77
N LEU A 145 19.57 32.84 -9.49
CA LEU A 145 18.33 33.27 -8.84
C LEU A 145 18.35 34.77 -8.61
N GLU A 146 17.19 35.40 -8.76
CA GLU A 146 16.94 36.79 -8.37
C GLU A 146 15.81 36.80 -7.33
N PRO A 147 16.07 36.40 -6.06
CA PRO A 147 15.03 36.27 -5.06
C PRO A 147 14.44 37.64 -4.70
N VAL A 148 13.12 37.75 -4.79
CA VAL A 148 12.33 38.92 -4.38
C VAL A 148 11.79 38.77 -2.96
N ALA A 149 11.42 37.55 -2.58
CA ALA A 149 10.99 37.22 -1.22
C ALA A 149 11.36 35.79 -0.89
N MET A 150 11.62 35.55 0.39
CA MET A 150 11.94 34.25 0.96
C MET A 150 11.06 33.97 2.18
N GLU A 151 10.68 32.71 2.38
CA GLU A 151 9.83 32.26 3.49
C GLU A 151 8.64 33.20 3.74
N GLN A 152 7.96 33.57 2.66
CA GLN A 152 6.88 34.56 2.75
C GLN A 152 5.61 33.89 3.23
N GLU A 153 5.27 34.15 4.49
CA GLU A 153 3.98 33.77 5.06
C GLU A 153 2.84 34.56 4.42
N LEU A 154 1.79 33.83 4.02
CA LEU A 154 0.59 34.35 3.38
C LEU A 154 -0.65 33.81 4.08
N HIS A 155 -1.69 34.64 4.11
CA HIS A 155 -3.02 34.28 4.55
C HIS A 155 -4.05 34.97 3.66
N ALA A 156 -4.92 34.19 3.02
CA ALA A 156 -6.00 34.71 2.19
C ALA A 156 -7.19 33.76 2.17
N ASP A 157 -8.40 34.29 1.97
CA ASP A 157 -9.57 33.49 1.64
C ASP A 157 -9.52 33.14 0.14
N VAL A 158 -9.23 31.89 -0.17
CA VAL A 158 -9.17 31.40 -1.55
C VAL A 158 -10.42 30.59 -1.82
N ALA A 159 -11.35 31.20 -2.55
CA ALA A 159 -12.61 30.59 -2.95
C ALA A 159 -13.43 30.02 -1.78
N GLY A 160 -13.45 30.67 -0.60
CA GLY A 160 -14.19 30.23 0.58
C GLY A 160 -13.40 29.34 1.54
N ILE A 161 -12.13 29.07 1.25
CA ILE A 161 -11.22 28.38 2.16
C ILE A 161 -10.23 29.41 2.73
N PRO A 162 -10.20 29.66 4.06
CA PRO A 162 -9.18 30.50 4.69
C PRO A 162 -7.84 29.77 4.66
N LEU A 163 -7.05 30.01 3.62
CA LEU A 163 -5.78 29.33 3.38
C LEU A 163 -4.63 30.12 3.99
N THR A 164 -3.66 29.36 4.53
CA THR A 164 -2.36 29.87 4.95
C THR A 164 -1.23 29.04 4.35
N GLY A 165 -0.10 29.68 4.03
CA GLY A 165 1.10 28.99 3.56
C GLY A 165 2.35 29.87 3.67
N SER A 166 3.52 29.24 3.61
CA SER A 166 4.81 29.92 3.42
C SER A 166 5.31 29.58 2.02
N VAL A 167 5.66 30.59 1.24
CA VAL A 167 6.32 30.40 -0.05
C VAL A 167 7.82 30.48 0.18
N ASP A 168 8.53 29.39 -0.10
CA ASP A 168 9.97 29.29 0.18
C ASP A 168 10.77 30.38 -0.55
N CYS A 169 10.61 30.50 -1.88
CA CYS A 169 11.29 31.52 -2.68
C CYS A 169 10.37 32.03 -3.81
N ARG A 170 10.31 33.35 -3.97
CA ARG A 170 9.78 33.99 -5.19
C ARG A 170 10.91 34.69 -5.93
N ASP A 171 11.11 34.31 -7.18
CA ASP A 171 12.07 34.93 -8.08
C ASP A 171 11.46 36.11 -8.88
N ALA A 172 12.30 37.07 -9.27
CA ALA A 172 11.92 38.27 -10.00
C ALA A 172 11.23 38.03 -11.34
N ALA A 173 11.44 36.86 -11.96
CA ALA A 173 10.73 36.44 -13.17
C ALA A 173 9.27 36.03 -12.91
N GLY A 174 8.79 36.08 -11.66
CA GLY A 174 7.46 35.63 -11.28
C GLY A 174 7.35 34.11 -11.15
N ILE A 175 8.48 33.43 -10.89
CA ILE A 175 8.54 31.98 -10.68
C ILE A 175 8.58 31.71 -9.18
N VAL A 176 7.67 30.87 -8.71
CA VAL A 176 7.67 30.34 -7.34
C VAL A 176 8.53 29.08 -7.29
N VAL A 177 9.42 29.00 -6.30
CA VAL A 177 10.26 27.84 -6.05
C VAL A 177 9.91 27.28 -4.66
N ASP A 178 9.61 25.99 -4.60
CA ASP A 178 9.45 25.23 -3.36
C ASP A 178 10.61 24.22 -3.24
N TRP A 179 11.35 24.30 -2.14
CA TRP A 179 12.51 23.46 -1.90
C TRP A 179 12.08 22.09 -1.38
N LYS A 180 12.60 21.02 -1.99
CA LYS A 180 12.35 19.63 -1.57
C LYS A 180 13.66 18.96 -1.21
N THR A 181 13.82 18.61 0.06
CA THR A 181 14.95 17.80 0.57
C THR A 181 14.70 16.29 0.55
N GLY A 182 13.51 15.89 0.10
CA GLY A 182 13.08 14.50 -0.01
C GLY A 182 13.26 13.90 -1.41
N ARG A 183 12.87 12.63 -1.54
CA ARG A 183 12.90 11.93 -2.81
C ARG A 183 11.93 12.52 -3.83
N VAL A 184 12.32 12.49 -5.10
CA VAL A 184 11.41 12.79 -6.22
C VAL A 184 10.25 11.79 -6.25
N PRO A 185 8.98 12.23 -6.27
CA PRO A 185 7.84 11.33 -6.34
C PRO A 185 7.82 10.49 -7.64
N ALA A 186 7.97 9.17 -7.49
CA ALA A 186 7.92 8.24 -8.63
C ALA A 186 6.51 8.02 -9.18
N ARG A 187 5.46 8.19 -8.35
CA ARG A 187 4.07 7.91 -8.73
C ARG A 187 3.29 9.18 -9.09
N ALA A 188 2.31 9.03 -9.98
CA ALA A 188 1.51 10.13 -10.50
C ALA A 188 0.70 10.87 -9.43
N ASP A 189 0.20 10.15 -8.42
CA ASP A 189 -0.51 10.73 -7.27
C ASP A 189 0.41 11.62 -6.43
N GLY A 190 1.65 11.18 -6.19
CA GLY A 190 2.67 11.97 -5.50
C GLY A 190 3.02 13.24 -6.27
N ARG A 191 3.28 13.14 -7.57
CA ARG A 191 3.55 14.30 -8.44
C ARG A 191 2.40 15.30 -8.46
N ARG A 192 1.15 14.81 -8.56
CA ARG A 192 -0.03 15.68 -8.55
C ARG A 192 -0.16 16.44 -7.23
N ARG A 193 0.02 15.79 -6.08
CA ARG A 193 -0.06 16.45 -4.76
C ARG A 193 0.99 17.54 -4.59
N HIS A 194 2.21 17.31 -5.08
CA HIS A 194 3.25 18.33 -5.10
C HIS A 194 2.86 19.53 -5.99
N ALA A 195 2.37 19.28 -7.21
CA ALA A 195 1.86 20.33 -8.07
C ALA A 195 0.65 21.08 -7.47
N ASP A 196 -0.23 20.38 -6.75
CA ASP A 196 -1.38 20.99 -6.04
C ASP A 196 -0.91 22.00 -4.97
N GLN A 197 0.22 21.75 -4.30
CA GLN A 197 0.82 22.71 -3.35
C GLN A 197 1.22 24.01 -4.05
N LEU A 198 1.92 23.90 -5.17
CA LEU A 198 2.39 25.04 -5.97
C LEU A 198 1.22 25.86 -6.53
N ARG A 199 0.13 25.21 -6.93
CA ARG A 199 -1.12 25.88 -7.34
C ARG A 199 -1.75 26.64 -6.18
N VAL A 200 -1.72 26.10 -4.96
CA VAL A 200 -2.18 26.83 -3.77
C VAL A 200 -1.33 28.08 -3.51
N TYR A 201 -0.01 28.00 -3.68
CA TYR A 201 0.84 29.19 -3.57
C TYR A 201 0.53 30.25 -4.61
N ARG A 202 0.31 29.85 -5.87
CA ARG A 202 -0.19 30.76 -6.91
C ARG A 202 -1.46 31.48 -6.45
N MET A 203 -2.47 30.71 -6.06
CA MET A 203 -3.76 31.28 -5.66
C MET A 203 -3.66 32.19 -4.44
N LEU A 204 -2.83 31.84 -3.44
CA LEU A 204 -2.57 32.68 -2.27
C LEU A 204 -1.92 34.01 -2.66
N LEU A 205 -0.85 33.98 -3.47
CA LEU A 205 -0.13 35.17 -3.90
C LEU A 205 -1.01 36.13 -4.72
N GLU A 206 -1.78 35.57 -5.66
CA GLU A 206 -2.66 36.35 -6.54
C GLU A 206 -3.86 36.92 -5.75
N THR A 207 -4.49 36.11 -4.89
CA THR A 207 -5.64 36.55 -4.08
C THR A 207 -5.25 37.59 -3.04
N ALA A 208 -4.06 37.47 -2.46
CA ALA A 208 -3.50 38.47 -1.55
C ALA A 208 -3.03 39.75 -2.27
N GLY A 209 -3.09 39.81 -3.60
CA GLY A 209 -2.66 40.97 -4.39
C GLY A 209 -1.15 41.20 -4.38
N VAL A 210 -0.35 40.16 -4.09
CA VAL A 210 1.10 40.28 -3.96
C VAL A 210 1.78 40.33 -5.33
N CYS A 211 1.48 39.37 -6.20
CA CYS A 211 2.03 39.31 -7.56
C CYS A 211 1.26 38.33 -8.45
N GLU A 212 1.39 38.51 -9.76
CA GLU A 212 1.05 37.49 -10.76
C GLU A 212 2.10 36.36 -10.75
N VAL A 213 1.68 35.10 -10.69
CA VAL A 213 2.59 33.95 -10.74
C VAL A 213 2.65 33.41 -12.16
N ARG A 214 3.84 33.47 -12.76
CA ARG A 214 4.10 33.07 -14.16
C ARG A 214 4.60 31.64 -14.31
N GLY A 215 5.13 31.08 -13.22
CA GLY A 215 5.58 29.70 -13.16
C GLY A 215 5.70 29.26 -11.70
N ALA A 216 5.65 27.95 -11.47
CA ALA A 216 5.94 27.39 -10.16
C ALA A 216 6.63 26.05 -10.32
N ARG A 217 7.61 25.77 -9.47
CA ARG A 217 8.38 24.53 -9.54
C ARG A 217 8.79 24.00 -8.16
N ASP A 218 8.86 22.68 -8.09
CA ASP A 218 9.58 21.98 -7.04
C ASP A 218 11.06 21.87 -7.43
N VAL A 219 11.96 22.13 -6.49
CA VAL A 219 13.40 21.89 -6.65
C VAL A 219 13.86 20.85 -5.64
N TYR A 220 14.22 19.67 -6.14
CA TYR A 220 14.73 18.55 -5.35
C TYR A 220 16.24 18.69 -5.16
N VAL A 221 16.64 19.36 -4.08
CA VAL A 221 18.03 19.80 -3.85
C VAL A 221 19.02 18.63 -3.79
N GLU A 222 18.66 17.53 -3.13
CA GLU A 222 19.50 16.32 -3.02
C GLU A 222 19.71 15.65 -4.38
N HIS A 223 18.72 15.77 -5.27
CA HIS A 223 18.72 15.13 -6.58
C HIS A 223 19.15 16.08 -7.71
N ARG A 224 19.35 17.37 -7.41
CA ARG A 224 19.65 18.44 -8.40
C ARG A 224 18.72 18.37 -9.60
N ALA A 225 17.44 18.15 -9.30
CA ALA A 225 16.37 17.98 -10.26
C ALA A 225 15.22 18.91 -9.92
N TRP A 226 14.38 19.22 -10.90
CA TRP A 226 13.23 20.07 -10.70
C TRP A 226 12.03 19.54 -11.46
N ALA A 227 10.84 19.96 -11.05
CA ALA A 227 9.60 19.64 -11.72
C ALA A 227 8.70 20.88 -11.74
N ASP A 228 8.29 21.29 -12.94
CA ASP A 228 7.34 22.39 -13.10
C ASP A 228 5.92 21.92 -12.81
N ALA A 229 5.12 22.78 -12.18
CA ALA A 229 3.70 22.58 -12.03
C ALA A 229 2.94 23.26 -13.17
N ASP A 230 1.95 22.56 -13.71
CA ASP A 230 0.90 23.21 -14.49
C ASP A 230 0.08 24.12 -13.56
N ILE A 231 0.29 25.42 -13.71
CA ILE A 231 -0.37 26.48 -12.95
C ILE A 231 -1.53 27.10 -13.73
N SER A 232 -2.10 26.46 -14.75
CA SER A 232 -3.26 26.98 -15.46
C SER A 232 -4.50 27.14 -14.56
N ASP A 233 -5.42 28.04 -14.92
CA ASP A 233 -6.67 28.24 -14.16
C ASP A 233 -7.51 26.97 -14.07
N ALA A 234 -7.50 26.14 -15.13
CA ALA A 234 -8.15 24.84 -15.13
C ALA A 234 -7.56 23.89 -14.08
N ALA A 235 -6.23 23.84 -13.99
CA ALA A 235 -5.53 23.02 -13.00
C ALA A 235 -5.75 23.55 -11.56
N CYS A 236 -5.73 24.86 -11.36
CA CYS A 236 -6.07 25.48 -10.07
C CYS A 236 -7.51 25.18 -9.64
N THR A 237 -8.47 25.26 -10.57
CA THR A 237 -9.88 24.93 -10.32
C THR A 237 -10.05 23.46 -9.93
N ASP A 238 -9.37 22.55 -10.64
CA ASP A 238 -9.34 21.13 -10.33
C ASP A 238 -8.76 20.85 -8.94
N THR A 239 -7.66 21.53 -8.55
CA THR A 239 -7.12 21.47 -7.18
C THR A 239 -8.16 21.92 -6.15
N LEU A 240 -8.79 23.07 -6.34
CA LEU A 240 -9.81 23.59 -5.41
C LEU A 240 -11.02 22.66 -5.26
N SER A 241 -11.43 21.98 -6.33
CA SER A 241 -12.52 21.00 -6.29
C SER A 241 -12.26 19.84 -5.32
N ARG A 242 -10.98 19.48 -5.12
CA ARG A 242 -10.56 18.48 -4.13
C ARG A 242 -10.40 19.05 -2.72
N LEU A 243 -9.90 20.28 -2.61
CA LEU A 243 -9.63 20.91 -1.31
C LEU A 243 -10.91 21.32 -0.59
N HIS A 244 -11.96 21.73 -1.30
CA HIS A 244 -13.25 22.09 -0.70
C HIS A 244 -13.87 20.97 0.16
N PRO A 245 -14.10 19.75 -0.37
CA PRO A 245 -14.61 18.65 0.44
C PRO A 245 -13.71 18.26 1.62
N ALA A 246 -12.39 18.51 1.50
CA ALA A 246 -11.46 18.29 2.59
C ALA A 246 -11.63 19.31 3.72
N TRP A 247 -11.77 20.59 3.36
CA TRP A 247 -12.07 21.67 4.29
C TRP A 247 -13.42 21.44 4.99
N ASP A 248 -14.48 21.18 4.24
CA ASP A 248 -15.80 20.92 4.80
C ASP A 248 -15.80 19.68 5.72
N GLY A 249 -15.06 18.65 5.33
CA GLY A 249 -14.86 17.45 6.14
C GLY A 249 -14.18 17.76 7.48
N MET A 250 -13.13 18.59 7.46
CA MET A 250 -12.46 19.05 8.68
C MET A 250 -13.43 19.83 9.56
N LEU A 251 -14.18 20.77 9.01
CA LEU A 251 -15.13 21.56 9.79
C LEU A 251 -16.23 20.71 10.44
N ARG A 252 -16.76 19.71 9.73
CA ARG A 252 -17.76 18.78 10.26
C ARG A 252 -17.23 17.89 11.40
N ALA A 253 -15.97 17.47 11.32
CA ALA A 253 -15.40 16.56 12.31
C ALA A 253 -14.84 17.27 13.56
N THR A 254 -14.53 18.56 13.46
CA THR A 254 -13.79 19.31 14.48
C THR A 254 -14.62 20.42 15.13
N GLY A 255 -14.23 20.84 16.33
CA GLY A 255 -14.97 21.80 17.15
C GLY A 255 -15.88 21.12 18.18
N ASP A 256 -16.40 21.91 19.12
CA ASP A 256 -17.25 21.43 20.22
C ASP A 256 -18.61 20.89 19.72
N ASP A 257 -19.05 21.38 18.55
CA ASP A 257 -20.23 20.98 17.79
C ASP A 257 -19.93 19.98 16.67
N GLY A 258 -18.65 19.59 16.50
CA GLY A 258 -18.22 18.64 15.49
C GLY A 258 -18.61 17.20 15.84
N THR A 259 -18.65 16.32 14.84
CA THR A 259 -18.99 14.90 15.08
C THR A 259 -17.93 14.16 15.89
N GLY A 260 -16.70 14.67 15.95
CA GLY A 260 -15.54 13.98 16.53
C GLY A 260 -15.16 12.71 15.78
N MET A 261 -15.77 12.44 14.62
CA MET A 261 -15.56 11.22 13.83
C MET A 261 -14.61 11.49 12.67
N PHE A 262 -13.49 10.79 12.66
CA PHE A 262 -12.47 10.90 11.63
C PHE A 262 -12.40 9.60 10.82
N PRO A 263 -12.82 9.60 9.54
CA PRO A 263 -12.75 8.41 8.69
C PRO A 263 -11.33 7.84 8.56
N LEU A 264 -11.23 6.51 8.60
CA LEU A 264 -10.01 5.77 8.36
C LEU A 264 -9.90 5.42 6.87
N ARG A 265 -8.79 5.80 6.25
CA ARG A 265 -8.50 5.53 4.82
C ARG A 265 -7.19 4.76 4.72
N PRO A 266 -7.24 3.42 4.88
CA PRO A 266 -6.01 2.63 4.91
C PRO A 266 -5.34 2.60 3.53
N SER A 267 -4.04 2.84 3.51
CA SER A 267 -3.21 2.91 2.31
C SER A 267 -1.80 2.44 2.60
N GLY A 268 -0.93 2.35 1.58
CA GLY A 268 0.49 2.07 1.80
C GLY A 268 1.20 3.11 2.68
N LEU A 269 0.59 4.29 2.89
CA LEU A 269 1.12 5.33 3.79
C LEU A 269 0.91 5.01 5.27
N CYS A 270 0.14 3.97 5.61
CA CYS A 270 -0.09 3.55 7.00
C CYS A 270 1.22 3.28 7.74
N SER A 271 2.27 2.79 7.08
CA SER A 271 3.57 2.54 7.73
C SER A 271 4.23 3.78 8.34
N TRP A 272 3.86 4.98 7.89
CA TRP A 272 4.36 6.26 8.43
C TRP A 272 3.32 6.99 9.30
N CYS A 273 2.21 6.33 9.64
CA CYS A 273 1.20 6.88 10.55
C CYS A 273 1.68 6.79 12.01
N PRO A 274 1.42 7.79 12.88
CA PRO A 274 1.79 7.73 14.29
C PRO A 274 1.12 6.61 15.08
N VAL A 275 -0.05 6.16 14.61
CA VAL A 275 -0.84 5.08 15.23
C VAL A 275 -0.85 3.83 14.35
N ALA A 276 0.18 3.63 13.53
CA ALA A 276 0.24 2.50 12.59
C ALA A 276 0.13 1.13 13.26
N ARG A 277 0.59 1.00 14.51
CA ARG A 277 0.52 -0.25 15.30
C ARG A 277 -0.78 -0.41 16.09
N ALA A 278 -1.46 0.70 16.39
CA ALA A 278 -2.71 0.68 17.17
C ALA A 278 -3.97 0.70 16.29
N CYS A 279 -3.88 1.25 15.08
CA CYS A 279 -5.02 1.35 14.17
C CYS A 279 -5.40 -0.04 13.62
N PRO A 280 -6.63 -0.54 13.84
CA PRO A 280 -7.04 -1.89 13.44
C PRO A 280 -7.14 -2.07 11.92
N LEU A 281 -7.19 -0.97 11.15
CA LEU A 281 -7.29 -0.99 9.69
C LEU A 281 -5.95 -0.71 8.99
N ALA A 282 -4.85 -0.55 9.72
CA ALA A 282 -3.56 -0.16 9.13
C ALA A 282 -3.04 -1.17 8.09
N ARG A 283 -2.54 -0.66 6.96
CA ARG A 283 -1.90 -1.46 5.90
C ARG A 283 -0.40 -1.22 5.87
N LEU A 284 0.34 -2.01 6.65
CA LEU A 284 1.80 -1.87 6.73
C LEU A 284 2.48 -2.50 5.51
N ILE A 285 3.30 -1.71 4.83
CA ILE A 285 4.17 -2.19 3.75
C ILE A 285 5.60 -2.42 4.27
N PRO A 286 6.34 -3.41 3.72
CA PRO A 286 7.70 -3.75 4.19
C PRO A 286 8.66 -2.56 4.18
N ALA A 287 8.59 -1.72 3.15
CA ALA A 287 9.43 -0.54 3.00
C ALA A 287 9.30 0.48 4.14
N GLY A 288 8.21 0.43 4.90
CA GLY A 288 7.98 1.32 6.05
C GLY A 288 7.96 0.58 7.40
N ALA A 289 8.35 -0.69 7.48
CA ALA A 289 8.27 -1.48 8.71
C ALA A 289 9.03 -0.83 9.88
N ARG A 290 10.23 -0.30 9.62
CA ARG A 290 11.01 0.44 10.63
C ARG A 290 10.27 1.67 11.15
N ALA A 291 9.68 2.46 10.27
CA ALA A 291 8.89 3.62 10.67
C ALA A 291 7.63 3.20 11.44
N ALA A 292 7.00 2.10 11.08
CA ALA A 292 5.83 1.59 11.78
C ALA A 292 6.18 1.14 13.22
N ALA A 293 7.36 0.58 13.44
CA ALA A 293 7.80 0.09 14.75
C ALA A 293 7.78 1.18 15.85
N SER A 294 8.16 2.41 15.54
CA SER A 294 8.14 3.55 16.47
C SER A 294 6.78 4.24 16.62
N SER A 295 5.73 3.66 16.03
CA SER A 295 4.36 4.15 16.20
C SER A 295 3.78 3.75 17.55
N VAL A 296 2.80 4.51 18.02
CA VAL A 296 1.99 4.21 19.21
C VAL A 296 1.41 2.80 19.08
N GLY A 297 1.66 1.99 20.12
CA GLY A 297 1.21 0.62 20.21
C GLY A 297 -0.25 0.50 20.70
N PRO A 298 -0.86 -0.68 20.56
CA PRO A 298 -2.22 -0.93 21.02
C PRO A 298 -2.38 -0.83 22.54
N ASP A 299 -1.29 -1.02 23.30
CA ASP A 299 -1.28 -0.97 24.77
C ASP A 299 -1.11 0.47 25.33
N ASP A 300 -0.99 1.48 24.45
CA ASP A 300 -0.87 2.87 24.90
C ASP A 300 -2.21 3.35 25.49
N PRO A 301 -2.26 3.79 26.77
CA PRO A 301 -3.52 4.12 27.43
C PRO A 301 -4.24 5.32 26.81
N ARG A 302 -3.58 6.08 25.93
CA ARG A 302 -4.18 7.18 25.18
C ARG A 302 -4.99 6.70 23.98
N VAL A 303 -4.93 5.41 23.64
CA VAL A 303 -5.64 4.79 22.52
C VAL A 303 -6.58 3.71 23.03
N ALA A 304 -7.80 3.67 22.51
CA ALA A 304 -8.77 2.60 22.75
C ALA A 304 -9.34 2.07 21.42
N VAL A 305 -9.92 0.88 21.47
CA VAL A 305 -10.66 0.27 20.35
C VAL A 305 -12.05 -0.12 20.85
N MET A 306 -13.11 0.36 20.18
CA MET A 306 -14.49 0.03 20.52
C MET A 306 -14.76 -1.45 20.23
N GLY A 307 -15.51 -2.09 21.13
CA GLY A 307 -15.81 -3.53 21.04
C GLY A 307 -14.76 -4.43 21.69
N THR A 308 -13.64 -3.90 22.20
CA THR A 308 -12.80 -4.64 23.14
C THR A 308 -13.22 -4.29 24.56
N HIS A 309 -13.90 -5.20 25.27
CA HIS A 309 -13.98 -5.15 26.72
C HIS A 309 -12.58 -5.37 27.31
N THR A 310 -11.73 -4.35 27.26
CA THR A 310 -10.40 -4.33 27.88
C THR A 310 -10.27 -3.19 28.89
N ALA A 311 -11.39 -2.68 29.39
CA ALA A 311 -11.41 -2.09 30.73
C ALA A 311 -11.33 -3.24 31.75
N GLY A 312 -10.10 -3.65 32.09
CA GLY A 312 -9.84 -4.44 33.30
C GLY A 312 -9.56 -5.94 33.14
N VAL A 313 -8.68 -6.33 32.23
CA VAL A 313 -8.04 -7.66 32.31
C VAL A 313 -6.54 -7.51 32.35
N GLU A 314 -5.97 -8.03 33.44
CA GLU A 314 -4.54 -8.27 33.63
C GLU A 314 -3.92 -8.95 32.40
N SER A 315 -2.62 -8.70 32.22
CA SER A 315 -1.84 -9.08 31.05
C SER A 315 -2.12 -10.49 30.52
N PHE A 316 -2.22 -10.59 29.20
CA PHE A 316 -2.31 -11.84 28.43
C PHE A 316 -1.23 -12.88 28.81
N GLU A 317 -0.09 -12.44 29.37
CA GLU A 317 0.97 -13.31 29.87
C GLU A 317 0.56 -14.17 31.08
N SER A 318 -0.44 -13.77 31.88
CA SER A 318 -0.89 -14.54 33.05
C SER A 318 -1.76 -15.75 32.67
N ARG A 319 -2.47 -15.70 31.54
CA ARG A 319 -3.42 -16.77 31.14
C ARG A 319 -2.76 -17.99 30.49
N VAL A 320 -1.49 -17.90 30.09
CA VAL A 320 -0.75 -19.02 29.47
C VAL A 320 -0.30 -20.05 30.53
N SER A 321 -0.34 -19.72 31.82
CA SER A 321 0.21 -20.59 32.88
C SER A 321 -0.73 -21.68 33.39
N ASN A 322 -2.03 -21.65 33.10
CA ASN A 322 -2.93 -22.72 33.55
C ASN A 322 -3.46 -23.48 32.33
N GLY A 323 -2.63 -24.44 31.88
CA GLY A 323 -2.97 -25.36 30.82
C GLY A 323 -4.19 -26.19 31.18
N LYS A 324 -5.33 -25.84 30.55
CA LYS A 324 -6.44 -26.70 30.15
C LYS A 324 -7.62 -25.82 29.74
N GLU A 325 -7.73 -25.49 28.45
CA GLU A 325 -8.99 -25.29 27.70
C GLU A 325 -8.72 -25.49 26.19
N PRO A 326 -9.72 -25.92 25.40
CA PRO A 326 -9.51 -26.48 24.05
C PRO A 326 -9.19 -25.40 23.02
N ALA A 327 -7.98 -25.43 22.48
CA ALA A 327 -7.63 -24.60 21.32
C ALA A 327 -8.38 -25.07 20.07
N LEU A 328 -8.96 -24.13 19.31
CA LEU A 328 -9.54 -24.37 18.00
C LEU A 328 -8.41 -24.80 17.03
N ASP A 329 -8.26 -26.11 16.78
CA ASP A 329 -7.23 -26.64 15.89
C ASP A 329 -7.69 -26.59 14.43
N LEU A 330 -7.38 -25.47 13.77
CA LEU A 330 -7.64 -25.26 12.33
C LEU A 330 -6.93 -26.30 11.43
N LEU A 331 -5.85 -26.95 11.90
CA LEU A 331 -5.16 -28.02 11.17
C LEU A 331 -5.89 -29.37 11.32
N ALA A 332 -6.49 -29.65 12.48
CA ALA A 332 -7.33 -30.84 12.69
C ALA A 332 -8.65 -30.79 11.90
N MET A 333 -9.24 -29.60 11.73
CA MET A 333 -10.42 -29.42 10.87
C MET A 333 -10.11 -29.65 9.39
N ILE A 334 -8.86 -29.36 8.98
CA ILE A 334 -8.39 -29.73 7.65
C ILE A 334 -8.13 -31.24 7.61
N GLY A 335 -7.56 -31.84 8.66
CA GLY A 335 -7.16 -33.25 8.77
C GLY A 335 -8.25 -34.27 9.13
N GLY A 336 -9.33 -34.39 8.35
CA GLY A 336 -10.25 -35.54 8.48
C GLY A 336 -9.73 -36.81 7.79
N ALA A 337 -9.36 -37.83 8.57
CA ALA A 337 -9.30 -39.23 8.11
C ALA A 337 -10.26 -40.05 8.97
N PRO A 338 -11.26 -40.75 8.40
CA PRO A 338 -11.90 -41.87 9.08
C PRO A 338 -11.13 -43.17 8.79
N ASP A 339 -11.13 -44.05 9.79
CA ASP A 339 -10.47 -45.35 9.78
C ASP A 339 -10.88 -46.26 8.59
N ALA A 340 -9.84 -46.88 8.03
CA ALA A 340 -9.74 -48.14 7.27
C ALA A 340 -10.97 -48.77 6.60
N ALA A 341 -10.86 -48.93 5.26
CA ALA A 341 -11.16 -50.19 4.58
C ALA A 341 -10.31 -50.32 3.30
N ALA A 342 -9.41 -51.31 3.24
CA ALA A 342 -8.91 -51.91 2.00
C ALA A 342 -10.04 -52.78 1.37
N PRO A 343 -10.03 -53.21 0.08
CA PRO A 343 -8.87 -53.46 -0.80
C PRO A 343 -9.09 -53.10 -2.30
N GLY A 344 -8.10 -53.42 -3.16
CA GLY A 344 -8.34 -53.72 -4.57
C GLY A 344 -7.35 -53.11 -5.58
N THR A 345 -6.37 -53.91 -5.97
CA THR A 345 -5.44 -53.69 -7.08
C THR A 345 -6.16 -53.73 -8.44
N ASP A 346 -5.95 -52.73 -9.31
CA ASP A 346 -5.25 -52.87 -10.59
C ASP A 346 -5.55 -51.75 -11.62
N ALA A 347 -4.45 -51.33 -12.26
CA ALA A 347 -4.30 -50.86 -13.63
C ALA A 347 -4.97 -49.55 -14.12
N GLY A 348 -4.11 -48.62 -14.58
CA GLY A 348 -4.51 -47.57 -15.51
C GLY A 348 -3.60 -46.34 -15.58
N ALA A 349 -2.29 -46.51 -15.74
CA ALA A 349 -1.37 -45.41 -15.97
C ALA A 349 -1.62 -44.73 -17.33
N ALA A 350 -1.92 -43.43 -17.33
CA ALA A 350 -1.84 -42.56 -18.51
C ALA A 350 -0.96 -41.34 -18.18
N ALA A 351 0.09 -41.17 -18.98
CA ALA A 351 1.21 -40.28 -18.75
C ALA A 351 0.83 -38.79 -18.84
N ALA A 352 1.31 -38.00 -17.87
CA ALA A 352 1.28 -36.55 -17.91
C ALA A 352 2.33 -36.00 -18.89
N ALA A 353 1.89 -35.20 -19.85
CA ALA A 353 2.75 -34.39 -20.70
C ALA A 353 3.08 -33.04 -20.01
N PRO A 354 4.26 -32.45 -20.26
CA PRO A 354 4.76 -31.29 -19.52
C PRO A 354 3.96 -30.00 -19.78
N SER A 355 3.72 -29.25 -18.71
CA SER A 355 3.06 -27.94 -18.70
C SER A 355 3.81 -26.94 -19.59
N LYS A 356 3.15 -26.43 -20.64
CA LYS A 356 3.63 -25.30 -21.40
C LYS A 356 3.49 -24.01 -20.60
N ARG A 357 4.59 -23.26 -20.60
CA ARG A 357 4.77 -21.87 -20.20
C ARG A 357 3.58 -20.99 -20.60
N TRP A 358 3.02 -20.27 -19.64
CA TRP A 358 1.99 -19.25 -19.87
C TRP A 358 2.52 -18.17 -20.82
N SER A 359 1.76 -17.87 -21.87
CA SER A 359 1.90 -16.68 -22.72
C SER A 359 0.53 -16.02 -22.86
N PRO A 360 0.45 -14.69 -22.94
CA PRO A 360 -0.81 -13.98 -22.99
C PRO A 360 -1.41 -14.10 -24.39
N ALA A 361 -2.54 -14.81 -24.52
CA ALA A 361 -3.30 -14.84 -25.76
C ALA A 361 -4.31 -13.67 -25.78
N ALA A 362 -4.37 -12.98 -26.92
CA ALA A 362 -5.28 -11.89 -27.22
C ALA A 362 -6.75 -12.28 -27.02
N ALA A 363 -7.57 -11.29 -26.64
CA ALA A 363 -9.00 -11.44 -26.39
C ALA A 363 -9.74 -12.00 -27.62
N ALA A 364 -10.38 -13.16 -27.46
CA ALA A 364 -11.34 -13.70 -28.41
C ALA A 364 -12.78 -13.37 -27.94
N PRO A 365 -13.73 -13.15 -28.85
CA PRO A 365 -15.08 -12.71 -28.51
C PRO A 365 -15.89 -13.80 -27.81
N VAL A 366 -16.76 -13.36 -26.89
CA VAL A 366 -17.62 -14.18 -26.04
C VAL A 366 -18.56 -15.04 -26.89
N ARG A 367 -18.40 -16.37 -26.82
CA ARG A 367 -19.46 -17.32 -27.19
C ARG A 367 -20.16 -17.78 -25.92
N ARG A 368 -21.47 -17.53 -25.81
CA ARG A 368 -22.32 -18.17 -24.80
C ARG A 368 -22.33 -19.68 -25.07
N GLY A 369 -21.72 -20.45 -24.17
CA GLY A 369 -21.84 -21.90 -24.12
C GLY A 369 -23.14 -22.33 -23.45
N PRO A 370 -23.56 -23.60 -23.62
CA PRO A 370 -24.89 -24.08 -23.23
C PRO A 370 -25.12 -24.13 -21.71
N ASP A 371 -26.41 -24.14 -21.38
CA ASP A 371 -27.07 -23.95 -20.09
C ASP A 371 -26.44 -24.69 -18.88
N PRO A 372 -26.16 -24.02 -17.74
CA PRO A 372 -25.53 -24.58 -16.53
C PRO A 372 -26.29 -25.68 -15.76
N TRP A 373 -27.42 -26.18 -16.25
CA TRP A 373 -28.30 -27.12 -15.50
C TRP A 373 -28.10 -28.61 -15.77
N VAL A 374 -27.01 -29.08 -16.37
CA VAL A 374 -26.97 -30.45 -16.92
C VAL A 374 -26.73 -31.56 -15.88
N THR A 375 -26.08 -31.31 -14.72
CA THR A 375 -25.80 -32.39 -13.75
C THR A 375 -26.91 -32.56 -12.69
N PRO A 376 -27.27 -33.82 -12.32
CA PRO A 376 -28.22 -34.10 -11.24
C PRO A 376 -27.81 -33.50 -9.90
N GLU A 377 -26.51 -33.48 -9.58
CA GLU A 377 -25.96 -32.92 -8.36
C GLU A 377 -26.10 -31.39 -8.32
N GLY A 378 -25.90 -30.71 -9.46
CA GLY A 378 -26.09 -29.26 -9.59
C GLY A 378 -27.54 -28.83 -9.35
N ARG A 379 -28.50 -29.61 -9.86
CA ARG A 379 -29.94 -29.37 -9.64
C ARG A 379 -30.37 -29.62 -8.19
N ALA A 380 -29.88 -30.70 -7.57
CA ALA A 380 -30.19 -31.02 -6.17
C ALA A 380 -29.62 -29.99 -5.19
N THR A 381 -28.39 -29.52 -5.45
CA THR A 381 -27.71 -28.53 -4.61
C THR A 381 -28.33 -27.13 -4.77
N ALA A 382 -28.70 -26.72 -5.98
CA ALA A 382 -29.40 -25.43 -6.18
C ALA A 382 -30.76 -25.39 -5.47
N ALA A 383 -31.56 -26.46 -5.57
CA ALA A 383 -32.87 -26.54 -4.91
C ALA A 383 -32.75 -26.53 -3.38
N LYS A 384 -31.72 -27.17 -2.82
CA LYS A 384 -31.51 -27.28 -1.37
C LYS A 384 -31.13 -25.95 -0.70
N TRP A 385 -30.37 -25.09 -1.37
CA TRP A 385 -29.81 -23.88 -0.75
C TRP A 385 -30.48 -22.57 -1.23
N LEU A 386 -31.14 -22.59 -2.38
CA LEU A 386 -31.76 -21.39 -3.00
C LEU A 386 -33.29 -21.45 -3.09
N GLY A 387 -33.93 -22.59 -2.77
CA GLY A 387 -35.39 -22.78 -2.85
C GLY A 387 -35.88 -23.36 -4.18
N ALA A 388 -37.07 -23.98 -4.17
CA ALA A 388 -37.62 -24.74 -5.31
C ALA A 388 -37.94 -23.88 -6.55
N ASP A 389 -38.29 -22.60 -6.35
CA ASP A 389 -38.65 -21.67 -7.44
C ASP A 389 -37.43 -21.10 -8.19
N ALA A 390 -36.20 -21.48 -7.80
CA ALA A 390 -34.97 -21.13 -8.52
C ALA A 390 -34.73 -22.00 -9.77
N VAL A 391 -35.52 -23.04 -9.99
CA VAL A 391 -35.52 -23.87 -11.20
C VAL A 391 -36.68 -23.43 -12.07
N GLY A 392 -36.42 -22.50 -12.99
CA GLY A 392 -37.41 -22.09 -13.98
C GLY A 392 -37.83 -23.28 -14.85
N THR A 393 -39.11 -23.61 -14.84
CA THR A 393 -39.75 -24.41 -15.88
C THR A 393 -39.91 -23.53 -17.11
N ASP A 394 -39.42 -24.01 -18.26
CA ASP A 394 -39.88 -23.75 -19.65
C ASP A 394 -38.69 -24.11 -20.56
N GLY A 395 -38.72 -25.07 -21.49
CA GLY A 395 -39.84 -25.62 -22.24
C GLY A 395 -39.64 -25.32 -23.74
N SER A 396 -39.26 -26.34 -24.50
CA SER A 396 -39.24 -26.46 -25.97
C SER A 396 -38.02 -25.95 -26.76
N ALA A 397 -37.39 -26.93 -27.41
CA ALA A 397 -36.43 -26.75 -28.48
C ALA A 397 -37.15 -26.41 -29.78
N THR A 398 -36.68 -25.37 -30.47
CA THR A 398 -36.88 -25.20 -31.92
C THR A 398 -35.62 -24.61 -32.52
N GLU A 399 -35.05 -25.36 -33.46
CA GLU A 399 -33.93 -25.00 -34.33
C GLU A 399 -34.36 -23.96 -35.36
N PRO A 400 -33.49 -23.00 -35.75
CA PRO A 400 -33.51 -22.53 -37.12
C PRO A 400 -32.12 -22.51 -37.80
N GLU A 401 -32.19 -22.83 -39.09
CA GLU A 401 -31.20 -22.97 -40.16
C GLU A 401 -30.36 -21.72 -40.53
N PRO A 402 -29.36 -21.84 -41.43
CA PRO A 402 -28.18 -20.94 -41.49
C PRO A 402 -28.18 -19.80 -42.53
N LYS A 403 -27.51 -18.69 -42.15
CA LYS A 403 -26.73 -17.66 -42.92
C LYS A 403 -27.41 -16.83 -44.04
N PRO A 404 -27.03 -15.52 -44.20
CA PRO A 404 -25.96 -15.16 -45.15
C PRO A 404 -24.99 -14.05 -44.66
N ALA A 405 -23.89 -13.87 -45.41
CA ALA A 405 -22.72 -13.05 -45.08
C ALA A 405 -22.71 -11.65 -45.75
N THR A 406 -21.88 -10.75 -45.19
CA THR A 406 -21.10 -9.59 -45.76
C THR A 406 -21.32 -8.26 -45.01
N PRO A 407 -20.43 -7.24 -45.09
CA PRO A 407 -19.00 -7.18 -45.48
C PRO A 407 -18.09 -6.57 -44.37
N ALA A 408 -16.79 -6.42 -44.67
CA ALA A 408 -15.77 -5.86 -43.77
C ALA A 408 -15.93 -4.35 -43.54
N ASP A 409 -15.75 -3.90 -42.30
CA ASP A 409 -15.45 -2.51 -41.95
C ASP A 409 -14.05 -2.46 -41.31
N ASP A 410 -13.18 -1.66 -41.91
CA ASP A 410 -11.81 -1.40 -41.50
C ASP A 410 -11.76 -0.59 -40.19
N ASP A 411 -11.10 -1.13 -39.16
CA ASP A 411 -10.75 -0.40 -37.93
C ASP A 411 -9.45 0.41 -38.16
N PRO A 412 -9.49 1.76 -38.11
CA PRO A 412 -8.34 2.62 -38.33
C PRO A 412 -7.27 2.57 -37.20
N TRP A 413 -7.43 1.74 -36.17
CA TRP A 413 -6.47 1.62 -35.06
C TRP A 413 -5.61 0.34 -35.09
N ALA A 414 -5.74 -0.47 -36.14
CA ALA A 414 -4.98 -1.72 -36.28
C ALA A 414 -3.62 -1.55 -36.99
N LYS A 415 -2.74 -0.63 -36.55
CA LYS A 415 -1.27 -0.73 -36.78
C LYS A 415 -0.46 -0.08 -35.64
N PRO A 416 0.62 -0.72 -35.14
CA PRO A 416 1.47 -0.15 -34.11
C PRO A 416 2.34 0.97 -34.69
N VAL A 417 2.21 2.18 -34.13
CA VAL A 417 3.16 3.28 -34.36
C VAL A 417 4.41 3.01 -33.53
N ALA A 418 5.56 2.91 -34.20
CA ALA A 418 6.86 2.81 -33.55
C ALA A 418 7.16 4.08 -32.70
N PRO A 419 7.85 3.96 -31.56
CA PRO A 419 8.17 5.12 -30.74
C PRO A 419 9.09 6.08 -31.49
N ALA A 420 8.78 7.38 -31.41
CA ALA A 420 9.65 8.44 -31.91
C ALA A 420 10.99 8.42 -31.15
N PRO A 421 12.14 8.55 -31.85
CA PRO A 421 13.42 8.76 -31.18
C PRO A 421 13.49 10.22 -30.74
N ASP A 422 13.45 10.45 -29.43
CA ASP A 422 13.96 11.61 -28.67
C ASP A 422 13.14 11.79 -27.37
N ASP A 423 13.19 10.78 -26.49
CA ASP A 423 12.72 10.88 -25.11
C ASP A 423 13.90 11.34 -24.22
N PRO A 424 13.86 12.55 -23.64
CA PRO A 424 14.94 13.07 -22.79
C PRO A 424 15.09 12.34 -21.44
N TRP A 425 14.30 11.30 -21.16
CA TRP A 425 14.38 10.50 -19.93
C TRP A 425 14.98 9.10 -20.11
N ASN A 426 15.62 8.80 -21.24
CA ASN A 426 16.34 7.55 -21.46
C ASN A 426 17.77 7.74 -22.00
N PRO A 427 18.81 7.84 -21.16
CA PRO A 427 20.19 7.81 -21.63
C PRO A 427 20.62 6.35 -21.87
N THR A 428 20.23 5.76 -23.00
CA THR A 428 20.90 4.55 -23.49
C THR A 428 22.26 4.94 -24.05
N LYS A 429 23.34 4.52 -23.36
CA LYS A 429 24.70 4.49 -23.90
C LYS A 429 24.72 3.73 -25.23
N THR A 430 24.85 4.46 -26.33
CA THR A 430 25.21 3.90 -27.64
C THR A 430 26.71 3.66 -27.64
N GLU A 431 27.13 2.45 -27.25
CA GLU A 431 28.45 1.94 -27.63
C GLU A 431 28.38 1.48 -29.09
N SER A 432 28.81 2.37 -29.98
CA SER A 432 29.03 2.04 -31.39
C SER A 432 30.31 1.19 -31.50
N LYS A 433 30.15 -0.13 -31.51
CA LYS A 433 31.20 -1.08 -31.90
C LYS A 433 31.33 -1.04 -33.44
N PRO A 434 32.52 -0.80 -34.02
CA PRO A 434 32.70 -0.82 -35.48
C PRO A 434 32.61 -2.24 -36.03
N ALA A 435 32.10 -2.35 -37.26
CA ALA A 435 31.94 -3.59 -38.01
C ALA A 435 33.27 -4.29 -38.30
N GLU A 436 33.26 -5.61 -38.12
CA GLU A 436 34.33 -6.55 -38.42
C GLU A 436 34.06 -7.17 -39.82
N PRO A 437 35.01 -7.14 -40.77
CA PRO A 437 34.93 -7.96 -41.98
C PRO A 437 35.68 -9.30 -41.80
N GLU A 438 35.14 -10.36 -42.41
CA GLU A 438 35.65 -11.75 -42.40
C GLU A 438 37.02 -11.94 -43.13
N PRO A 439 37.71 -13.09 -42.92
CA PRO A 439 39.17 -13.15 -42.79
C PRO A 439 39.92 -13.81 -43.97
N GLU A 440 41.23 -13.55 -44.08
CA GLU A 440 42.27 -14.49 -44.58
C GLU A 440 43.69 -14.05 -44.08
N PRO A 441 44.72 -14.93 -44.06
CA PRO A 441 45.64 -15.03 -42.92
C PRO A 441 47.12 -14.65 -43.18
N ALA A 442 47.86 -14.55 -42.04
CA ALA A 442 49.26 -14.95 -41.79
C ALA A 442 50.39 -13.88 -41.61
N ALA A 443 50.85 -13.79 -40.34
CA ALA A 443 52.23 -13.77 -39.81
C ALA A 443 53.17 -12.54 -40.02
N PRO A 444 54.29 -12.41 -39.25
CA PRO A 444 54.34 -12.25 -37.78
C PRO A 444 55.26 -11.09 -37.30
N GLU A 445 55.13 -10.76 -36.00
CA GLU A 445 56.16 -10.30 -35.04
C GLU A 445 57.12 -9.13 -35.32
N ALA A 446 57.08 -8.12 -34.44
CA ALA A 446 58.28 -7.49 -33.88
C ALA A 446 58.00 -6.82 -32.50
N LYS A 447 58.79 -7.19 -31.49
CA LYS A 447 59.04 -6.48 -30.21
C LYS A 447 60.52 -6.04 -30.21
N PRO A 448 61.06 -5.31 -29.20
CA PRO A 448 60.58 -4.16 -28.42
C PRO A 448 61.72 -3.09 -28.26
N ALA A 449 61.52 -2.00 -27.48
CA ALA A 449 62.63 -1.35 -26.74
C ALA A 449 62.15 -0.54 -25.52
N LYS A 450 62.92 -0.66 -24.43
CA LYS A 450 62.78 -0.04 -23.08
C LYS A 450 63.61 1.26 -22.96
N ALA A 451 63.23 2.13 -22.01
CA ALA A 451 64.12 2.96 -21.17
C ALA A 451 63.26 3.49 -19.98
N SER A 452 63.39 3.02 -18.73
CA SER A 452 64.41 3.23 -17.68
C SER A 452 64.17 4.47 -16.81
N ASP A 453 63.89 4.18 -15.53
CA ASP A 453 63.69 5.05 -14.36
C ASP A 453 65.02 5.25 -13.61
N PRO A 454 65.24 6.38 -12.92
CA PRO A 454 65.91 6.31 -11.63
C PRO A 454 65.41 7.35 -10.60
N PHE A 455 64.76 6.91 -9.52
CA PHE A 455 65.17 7.30 -8.16
C PHE A 455 64.62 6.31 -7.12
N ALA A 456 65.53 5.53 -6.54
CA ALA A 456 65.28 4.56 -5.47
C ALA A 456 66.16 4.88 -4.25
N GLY A 457 65.60 4.68 -3.04
CA GLY A 457 66.27 4.70 -1.73
C GLY A 457 65.73 5.83 -0.84
N LEU A 458 65.32 5.66 0.42
CA LEU A 458 65.48 4.60 1.43
C LEU A 458 64.38 4.78 2.52
N MET A 459 63.80 3.67 3.00
CA MET A 459 63.02 3.57 4.26
C MET A 459 63.91 2.98 5.38
N PRO A 460 63.50 3.01 6.66
CA PRO A 460 62.95 1.80 7.30
C PRO A 460 61.83 2.10 8.32
N GLY A 461 60.73 1.35 8.41
CA GLY A 461 60.56 0.01 9.01
C GLY A 461 59.34 0.11 9.96
N THR A 462 58.48 -0.87 10.27
CA THR A 462 58.37 -2.33 10.11
C THR A 462 56.92 -2.69 10.53
N ALA A 463 56.26 -3.65 9.85
CA ALA A 463 55.52 -4.78 10.43
C ALA A 463 54.32 -5.27 9.58
N ALA A 464 54.44 -6.55 9.19
CA ALA A 464 53.44 -7.60 8.90
C ALA A 464 52.39 -7.44 7.77
N PRO A 465 52.28 -8.43 6.84
CA PRO A 465 51.36 -8.42 5.71
C PRO A 465 50.01 -9.10 5.99
N GLU A 466 48.94 -8.54 5.42
CA GLU A 466 47.61 -9.14 5.33
C GLU A 466 47.58 -10.37 4.38
N PRO A 467 46.77 -11.41 4.67
CA PRO A 467 46.64 -12.58 3.83
C PRO A 467 45.71 -12.33 2.62
N LYS A 468 46.09 -12.88 1.46
CA LYS A 468 45.28 -12.93 0.24
C LYS A 468 43.98 -13.73 0.43
N PRO A 469 42.88 -13.37 -0.25
CA PRO A 469 41.62 -14.10 -0.21
C PRO A 469 41.72 -15.46 -0.90
N ALA A 470 41.17 -16.49 -0.25
CA ALA A 470 41.05 -17.85 -0.75
C ALA A 470 39.96 -17.98 -1.83
N ALA A 471 40.15 -18.93 -2.74
CA ALA A 471 39.22 -19.30 -3.80
C ALA A 471 37.88 -19.84 -3.23
N PRO A 472 36.76 -19.68 -3.96
CA PRO A 472 35.46 -20.17 -3.50
C PRO A 472 35.37 -21.71 -3.54
N GLU A 473 34.87 -22.29 -2.45
CA GLU A 473 34.53 -23.71 -2.33
C GLU A 473 33.39 -24.12 -3.29
N PRO A 474 33.35 -25.39 -3.75
CA PRO A 474 32.31 -25.88 -4.63
C PRO A 474 30.95 -25.99 -3.91
N LYS A 475 29.90 -25.42 -4.53
CA LYS A 475 28.50 -25.57 -4.13
C LYS A 475 28.11 -27.04 -3.98
N ALA A 476 27.53 -27.38 -2.83
CA ALA A 476 26.82 -28.65 -2.62
C ALA A 476 25.67 -28.79 -3.63
N PRO A 477 25.39 -30.01 -4.15
CA PRO A 477 24.34 -30.22 -5.13
C PRO A 477 22.96 -29.97 -4.52
N GLU A 478 22.14 -29.26 -5.28
CA GLU A 478 20.73 -29.00 -5.04
C GLU A 478 19.96 -30.34 -4.94
N PRO A 479 19.09 -30.55 -3.92
CA PRO A 479 18.35 -31.79 -3.82
C PRO A 479 17.36 -31.91 -4.98
N ALA A 480 17.40 -33.04 -5.67
CA ALA A 480 16.52 -33.35 -6.79
C ALA A 480 15.03 -33.24 -6.40
N PRO A 481 14.14 -32.85 -7.34
CA PRO A 481 12.72 -32.70 -7.06
C PRO A 481 12.10 -34.07 -6.73
N VAL A 482 11.71 -34.23 -5.47
CA VAL A 482 10.96 -35.40 -5.00
C VAL A 482 9.54 -35.31 -5.57
N LYS A 483 9.12 -36.32 -6.34
CA LYS A 483 7.73 -36.46 -6.76
C LYS A 483 6.83 -36.56 -5.52
N PRO A 484 5.81 -35.71 -5.35
CA PRO A 484 4.96 -35.76 -4.17
C PRO A 484 4.06 -37.00 -4.22
N THR A 485 4.20 -37.87 -3.23
CA THR A 485 3.23 -38.90 -2.88
C THR A 485 2.00 -38.23 -2.26
N ALA A 486 0.85 -38.39 -2.88
CA ALA A 486 -0.43 -37.99 -2.31
C ALA A 486 -0.70 -38.83 -1.04
N GLY A 487 -0.64 -38.21 0.14
CA GLY A 487 -1.00 -38.86 1.41
C GLY A 487 -0.17 -38.49 2.65
N GLY A 488 0.90 -37.70 2.53
CA GLY A 488 1.68 -37.23 3.69
C GLY A 488 1.00 -36.10 4.49
N PRO A 489 1.41 -35.85 5.75
CA PRO A 489 0.91 -34.72 6.55
C PRO A 489 1.18 -33.38 5.86
N LEU A 490 0.26 -32.43 6.02
CA LEU A 490 0.40 -31.10 5.45
C LEU A 490 1.62 -30.40 6.06
N ARG A 491 2.51 -29.91 5.20
CA ARG A 491 3.67 -29.11 5.60
C ARG A 491 3.39 -27.65 5.29
N ALA A 492 3.26 -26.83 6.33
CA ALA A 492 3.18 -25.38 6.17
C ALA A 492 4.52 -24.81 5.70
N VAL A 493 4.47 -23.93 4.72
CA VAL A 493 5.61 -23.13 4.22
C VAL A 493 5.16 -21.71 3.96
N GLU A 494 6.09 -20.76 3.99
CA GLU A 494 5.84 -19.37 3.61
C GLU A 494 6.40 -19.13 2.21
N GLY A 495 5.52 -19.18 1.21
CA GLY A 495 5.82 -18.88 -0.19
C GLY A 495 5.38 -17.46 -0.58
N LYS A 496 5.30 -17.17 -1.87
CA LYS A 496 4.76 -15.88 -2.33
C LYS A 496 3.23 -15.89 -2.31
N PRO A 497 2.56 -14.74 -2.09
CA PRO A 497 1.09 -14.73 -1.98
C PRO A 497 0.32 -15.17 -3.23
N PHE A 498 0.92 -15.01 -4.42
CA PHE A 498 0.32 -15.40 -5.70
C PHE A 498 0.63 -16.85 -6.10
N GLU A 499 1.42 -17.58 -5.31
CA GLU A 499 1.64 -19.01 -5.50
C GLU A 499 0.45 -19.79 -4.91
N PRO A 500 0.07 -20.94 -5.48
CA PRO A 500 -1.07 -21.72 -5.01
C PRO A 500 -0.99 -22.02 -3.52
N SER A 501 -2.13 -21.92 -2.83
CA SER A 501 -2.21 -22.19 -1.40
C SER A 501 -1.90 -23.65 -1.07
N LEU A 502 -2.17 -24.59 -1.99
CA LEU A 502 -1.82 -26.00 -1.83
C LEU A 502 -1.10 -26.54 -3.07
N THR A 503 0.08 -27.12 -2.87
CA THR A 503 0.81 -27.88 -3.90
C THR A 503 1.23 -29.23 -3.33
N GLY A 504 0.57 -30.31 -3.76
CA GLY A 504 0.78 -31.64 -3.17
C GLY A 504 0.43 -31.64 -1.68
N THR A 505 1.41 -31.93 -0.82
CA THR A 505 1.28 -31.88 0.65
C THR A 505 1.79 -30.58 1.26
N THR A 506 2.17 -29.59 0.45
CA THR A 506 2.73 -28.31 0.92
C THR A 506 1.66 -27.23 0.92
N LEU A 507 1.40 -26.66 2.10
CA LEU A 507 0.44 -25.59 2.34
C LEU A 507 1.18 -24.25 2.43
N ASN A 508 0.98 -23.37 1.46
CA ASN A 508 1.52 -22.02 1.49
C ASN A 508 0.65 -21.12 2.37
N VAL A 509 1.14 -20.79 3.57
CA VAL A 509 0.38 -19.97 4.53
C VAL A 509 0.25 -18.50 4.12
N ALA A 510 1.05 -18.04 3.15
CA ALA A 510 0.94 -16.72 2.55
C ALA A 510 -0.01 -16.68 1.35
N GLY A 511 -0.48 -17.84 0.86
CA GLY A 511 -1.34 -17.96 -0.32
C GLY A 511 -2.71 -17.30 -0.13
N TYR A 512 -3.27 -16.74 -1.20
CA TYR A 512 -4.54 -16.01 -1.14
C TYR A 512 -5.72 -16.86 -0.67
N GLY A 513 -5.75 -18.13 -1.04
CA GLY A 513 -6.79 -19.08 -0.67
C GLY A 513 -6.72 -19.49 0.80
N PHE A 514 -5.51 -19.73 1.33
CA PHE A 514 -5.32 -19.95 2.76
C PHE A 514 -5.66 -18.70 3.59
N GLY A 515 -5.25 -17.53 3.13
CA GLY A 515 -5.63 -16.26 3.74
C GLY A 515 -7.15 -16.05 3.76
N GLN A 516 -7.85 -16.37 2.66
CA GLN A 516 -9.31 -16.30 2.62
C GLN A 516 -9.99 -17.32 3.53
N LEU A 517 -9.45 -18.53 3.64
CA LEU A 517 -9.95 -19.54 4.55
C LEU A 517 -9.86 -19.04 6.00
N LEU A 518 -8.72 -18.44 6.38
CA LEU A 518 -8.51 -17.84 7.69
C LEU A 518 -9.48 -16.69 7.93
N MET A 519 -9.64 -15.78 6.98
CA MET A 519 -10.56 -14.65 7.09
C MET A 519 -12.03 -15.09 7.20
N THR A 520 -12.42 -16.14 6.47
CA THR A 520 -13.78 -16.71 6.55
C THR A 520 -14.07 -17.26 7.94
N HIS A 521 -13.11 -17.95 8.56
CA HIS A 521 -13.28 -18.50 9.91
C HIS A 521 -13.14 -17.43 11.00
N ALA A 522 -12.32 -16.40 10.78
CA ALA A 522 -12.28 -15.23 11.66
C ALA A 522 -13.63 -14.49 11.65
N HIS A 523 -14.25 -14.35 10.47
CA HIS A 523 -15.59 -13.79 10.37
C HIS A 523 -16.64 -14.71 11.01
N ALA A 524 -16.51 -16.03 10.84
CA ALA A 524 -17.37 -16.98 11.53
C ALA A 524 -17.29 -16.85 13.06
N ALA A 525 -16.10 -16.57 13.61
CA ALA A 525 -15.92 -16.34 15.04
C ALA A 525 -16.63 -15.06 15.52
N VAL A 526 -16.62 -14.00 14.72
CA VAL A 526 -17.41 -12.78 15.01
C VAL A 526 -18.91 -13.10 14.98
N LEU A 527 -19.37 -13.82 13.96
CA LEU A 527 -20.76 -14.25 13.83
C LEU A 527 -21.16 -15.36 14.81
N ALA A 528 -20.22 -15.94 15.54
CA ALA A 528 -20.49 -16.91 16.59
C ALA A 528 -20.71 -16.24 17.95
N ASP A 529 -20.32 -14.97 18.11
CA ASP A 529 -20.65 -14.15 19.29
C ASP A 529 -20.33 -14.84 20.63
N GLY A 530 -19.13 -15.42 20.72
CA GLY A 530 -18.64 -16.12 21.91
C GLY A 530 -19.07 -17.60 22.02
N HIS A 531 -19.88 -18.12 21.10
CA HIS A 531 -20.19 -19.54 21.01
C HIS A 531 -19.13 -20.29 20.20
N ASP A 532 -18.08 -20.77 20.86
CA ASP A 532 -16.95 -21.46 20.19
C ASP A 532 -17.39 -22.67 19.34
N ASP A 533 -18.44 -23.37 19.74
CA ASP A 533 -19.02 -24.52 19.02
C ASP A 533 -19.75 -24.11 17.73
N TRP A 534 -20.06 -22.83 17.55
CA TRP A 534 -20.76 -22.30 16.37
C TRP A 534 -19.81 -21.86 15.26
N VAL A 535 -18.55 -21.57 15.60
CA VAL A 535 -17.53 -21.07 14.66
C VAL A 535 -17.36 -22.01 13.46
N ALA A 536 -17.26 -23.31 13.72
CA ALA A 536 -17.07 -24.33 12.70
C ALA A 536 -18.30 -24.49 11.77
N PRO A 537 -19.54 -24.67 12.30
CA PRO A 537 -20.76 -24.67 11.49
C PRO A 537 -20.95 -23.40 10.66
N ILE A 538 -20.73 -22.22 11.25
CA ILE A 538 -20.86 -20.93 10.57
C ILE A 538 -19.81 -20.77 9.47
N GLY A 539 -18.54 -21.11 9.76
CA GLY A 539 -17.45 -21.05 8.78
C GLY A 539 -17.72 -21.95 7.57
N MET A 540 -18.22 -23.16 7.81
CA MET A 540 -18.60 -24.07 6.74
C MET A 540 -19.81 -23.56 5.93
N GLU A 541 -20.80 -22.96 6.58
CA GLU A 541 -21.96 -22.36 5.91
C GLU A 541 -21.54 -21.16 5.05
N LEU A 542 -20.64 -20.32 5.54
CA LEU A 542 -20.05 -19.21 4.79
C LEU A 542 -19.34 -19.70 3.52
N LEU A 543 -18.54 -20.76 3.59
CA LEU A 543 -17.89 -21.35 2.42
C LEU A 543 -18.91 -21.88 1.39
N LYS A 544 -20.00 -22.51 1.86
CA LYS A 544 -21.08 -23.00 0.99
C LYS A 544 -21.79 -21.86 0.28
N VAL A 545 -22.18 -20.80 0.99
CA VAL A 545 -22.91 -19.67 0.39
C VAL A 545 -22.02 -18.86 -0.55
N GLN A 546 -20.73 -18.69 -0.21
CA GLN A 546 -19.75 -18.05 -1.09
C GLN A 546 -19.59 -18.84 -2.39
N TRP A 547 -19.39 -20.15 -2.31
CA TRP A 547 -19.29 -20.98 -3.51
C TRP A 547 -20.58 -20.95 -4.34
N ALA A 548 -21.76 -21.07 -3.70
CA ALA A 548 -23.04 -21.09 -4.40
C ALA A 548 -23.35 -19.77 -5.11
N ALA A 549 -23.12 -18.63 -4.44
CA ALA A 549 -23.32 -17.31 -5.03
C ALA A 549 -22.34 -17.05 -6.18
N GLY A 550 -21.07 -17.45 -6.00
CA GLY A 550 -20.04 -17.32 -7.04
C GLY A 550 -20.36 -18.21 -8.25
N ARG A 551 -20.76 -19.46 -8.03
CA ARG A 551 -21.16 -20.40 -9.08
C ARG A 551 -22.33 -19.87 -9.89
N LYS A 552 -23.30 -19.23 -9.24
CA LYS A 552 -24.46 -18.62 -9.90
C LYS A 552 -24.11 -17.34 -10.67
N ALA A 553 -23.20 -16.51 -10.15
CA ALA A 553 -22.80 -15.25 -10.78
C ALA A 553 -21.80 -15.45 -11.93
N PHE A 554 -20.83 -16.35 -11.78
CA PHE A 554 -19.70 -16.51 -12.71
C PHE A 554 -19.73 -17.83 -13.51
N GLY A 555 -20.72 -18.69 -13.26
CA GLY A 555 -20.97 -19.92 -14.01
C GLY A 555 -19.80 -20.91 -13.99
N ALA A 556 -19.42 -21.39 -15.18
CA ALA A 556 -18.38 -22.39 -15.37
C ALA A 556 -16.99 -21.99 -14.82
N ARG A 557 -16.76 -20.70 -14.54
CA ARG A 557 -15.50 -20.18 -13.97
C ARG A 557 -15.27 -20.57 -12.51
N VAL A 558 -16.32 -20.97 -11.79
CA VAL A 558 -16.22 -21.48 -10.42
C VAL A 558 -16.14 -23.01 -10.46
N PRO A 559 -15.07 -23.65 -9.99
CA PRO A 559 -14.95 -25.11 -10.06
C PRO A 559 -15.92 -25.80 -9.10
N ASP A 560 -16.31 -27.05 -9.40
CA ASP A 560 -17.02 -27.88 -8.43
C ASP A 560 -16.08 -28.29 -7.29
N ILE A 561 -16.59 -28.29 -6.06
CA ILE A 561 -15.83 -28.67 -4.87
C ILE A 561 -16.48 -29.94 -4.29
N PRO A 562 -15.95 -31.13 -4.60
CA PRO A 562 -16.47 -32.39 -4.07
C PRO A 562 -16.57 -32.35 -2.55
N GLY A 563 -17.68 -32.85 -1.99
CA GLY A 563 -17.86 -32.97 -0.54
C GLY A 563 -18.21 -31.67 0.20
N LEU A 564 -18.19 -30.50 -0.45
CA LEU A 564 -18.56 -29.22 0.17
C LEU A 564 -20.00 -29.23 0.71
N GLU A 565 -20.94 -29.80 -0.05
CA GLU A 565 -22.35 -29.94 0.34
C GLU A 565 -22.56 -30.73 1.65
N LYS A 566 -21.64 -31.68 1.94
CA LYS A 566 -21.65 -32.55 3.13
C LYS A 566 -20.82 -31.97 4.27
N GLY A 567 -20.21 -30.79 4.09
CA GLY A 567 -19.32 -30.17 5.07
C GLY A 567 -17.92 -30.78 5.11
N ALA A 568 -17.54 -31.58 4.11
CA ALA A 568 -16.24 -32.23 4.02
C ALA A 568 -15.62 -31.98 2.62
N PRO A 569 -15.27 -30.72 2.30
CA PRO A 569 -14.79 -30.35 0.97
C PRO A 569 -13.43 -30.98 0.66
N ASP A 570 -13.24 -31.37 -0.60
CA ASP A 570 -11.91 -31.67 -1.13
C ASP A 570 -11.00 -30.44 -0.96
N ARG A 571 -9.88 -30.64 -0.29
CA ARG A 571 -9.00 -29.55 0.17
C ARG A 571 -8.35 -28.82 -1.00
N ALA A 572 -7.97 -29.56 -2.04
CA ALA A 572 -7.32 -28.99 -3.20
C ALA A 572 -8.31 -28.18 -4.04
N ALA A 573 -9.51 -28.71 -4.28
CA ALA A 573 -10.57 -28.00 -4.98
C ALA A 573 -11.02 -26.74 -4.21
N LEU A 574 -11.15 -26.83 -2.89
CA LEU A 574 -11.50 -25.68 -2.05
C LEU A 574 -10.44 -24.60 -2.08
N LEU A 575 -9.16 -24.93 -1.82
CA LEU A 575 -8.11 -23.92 -1.80
C LEU A 575 -7.84 -23.33 -3.19
N ALA A 576 -7.98 -24.11 -4.26
CA ALA A 576 -7.90 -23.59 -5.63
C ALA A 576 -9.05 -22.61 -5.95
N TRP A 577 -10.27 -22.90 -5.48
CA TRP A 577 -11.37 -21.94 -5.56
C TRP A 577 -11.06 -20.67 -4.78
N LEU A 578 -10.63 -20.80 -3.52
CA LEU A 578 -10.32 -19.67 -2.66
C LEU A 578 -9.14 -18.85 -3.20
N ASP A 579 -8.16 -19.44 -3.89
CA ASP A 579 -7.07 -18.69 -4.55
C ASP A 579 -7.57 -17.77 -5.69
N SER A 580 -8.81 -17.95 -6.16
CA SER A 580 -9.34 -17.25 -7.32
C SER A 580 -9.85 -15.83 -7.01
N THR A 581 -9.82 -14.94 -8.00
CA THR A 581 -10.45 -13.62 -7.92
C THR A 581 -11.97 -13.68 -7.73
N PRO A 582 -12.73 -14.53 -8.46
CA PRO A 582 -14.17 -14.64 -8.26
C PRO A 582 -14.57 -15.05 -6.83
N SER A 583 -13.75 -15.87 -6.14
CA SER A 583 -13.96 -16.18 -4.73
C SER A 583 -13.87 -14.94 -3.84
N ARG A 584 -12.83 -14.10 -4.04
CA ARG A 584 -12.64 -12.85 -3.29
C ARG A 584 -13.79 -11.86 -3.48
N ASP A 585 -14.25 -11.70 -4.71
CA ASP A 585 -15.35 -10.78 -5.01
C ASP A 585 -16.66 -11.27 -4.40
N THR A 586 -16.86 -12.59 -4.39
CA THR A 586 -18.02 -13.19 -3.75
C THR A 586 -17.97 -13.06 -2.23
N GLU A 587 -16.82 -13.33 -1.60
CA GLU A 587 -16.64 -13.16 -0.16
C GLU A 587 -16.95 -11.73 0.29
N ARG A 588 -16.44 -10.73 -0.42
CA ARG A 588 -16.70 -9.31 -0.12
C ARG A 588 -18.19 -8.97 -0.19
N ALA A 589 -18.89 -9.50 -1.18
CA ALA A 589 -20.31 -9.23 -1.38
C ALA A 589 -21.19 -9.98 -0.35
N VAL A 590 -20.82 -11.21 0.05
CA VAL A 590 -21.47 -11.91 1.17
C VAL A 590 -21.25 -11.12 2.45
N ARG A 591 -20.01 -10.71 2.73
CA ARG A 591 -19.65 -9.99 3.94
C ARG A 591 -20.37 -8.65 4.06
N ALA A 592 -20.42 -7.86 2.98
CA ALA A 592 -21.13 -6.59 2.98
C ALA A 592 -22.63 -6.73 3.32
N LEU A 593 -23.28 -7.82 2.90
CA LEU A 593 -24.68 -8.09 3.23
C LEU A 593 -24.88 -8.58 4.66
N LEU A 594 -23.94 -9.38 5.18
CA LEU A 594 -23.96 -9.84 6.58
C LEU A 594 -23.70 -8.68 7.55
N ASP A 595 -22.72 -7.82 7.25
CA ASP A 595 -22.40 -6.63 8.05
C ASP A 595 -23.57 -5.63 8.10
N ALA A 596 -24.42 -5.65 7.06
CA ALA A 596 -25.62 -4.82 6.97
C ALA A 596 -26.85 -5.43 7.65
N ASP A 597 -26.83 -6.70 8.09
CA ASP A 597 -27.97 -7.32 8.79
C ASP A 597 -27.94 -6.93 10.29
N PRO A 598 -28.82 -6.01 10.75
CA PRO A 598 -28.80 -5.54 12.13
C PRO A 598 -29.19 -6.62 13.14
N MET A 599 -29.74 -7.74 12.68
CA MET A 599 -30.19 -8.84 13.52
C MET A 599 -29.15 -9.96 13.66
N LEU A 600 -27.97 -9.82 13.03
CA LEU A 600 -26.79 -10.62 13.35
C LEU A 600 -25.97 -10.01 14.52
N LYS A 601 -26.51 -8.94 15.15
CA LYS A 601 -25.97 -8.33 16.38
C LYS A 601 -26.53 -9.06 17.60
N ALA A 602 -25.74 -9.13 18.67
CA ALA A 602 -26.09 -9.80 19.93
C ALA A 602 -27.48 -9.41 20.45
N GLY A 603 -28.34 -10.41 20.67
CA GLY A 603 -29.70 -10.27 21.18
C GLY A 603 -30.19 -11.57 21.84
N GLU A 604 -31.03 -11.47 22.87
CA GLU A 604 -31.38 -12.53 23.84
C GLU A 604 -32.09 -13.79 23.29
N SER A 605 -32.28 -13.94 21.97
CA SER A 605 -33.01 -15.08 21.39
C SER A 605 -32.46 -15.55 20.05
N ASP A 606 -31.14 -15.68 19.92
CA ASP A 606 -30.48 -16.14 18.70
C ASP A 606 -30.01 -17.59 18.84
N THR A 607 -30.38 -18.45 17.89
CA THR A 607 -29.93 -19.85 17.83
C THR A 607 -28.96 -20.05 16.67
N LEU A 608 -28.16 -21.11 16.72
CA LEU A 608 -27.29 -21.46 15.59
C LEU A 608 -28.09 -21.57 14.28
N ASP A 609 -29.25 -22.21 14.31
CA ASP A 609 -30.11 -22.38 13.13
C ASP A 609 -30.61 -21.04 12.59
N SER A 610 -31.00 -20.08 13.44
CA SER A 610 -31.41 -18.74 12.97
C SER A 610 -30.24 -17.96 12.34
N ARG A 611 -29.03 -18.08 12.88
CA ARG A 611 -27.83 -17.48 12.29
C ARG A 611 -27.48 -18.11 10.94
N LEU A 612 -27.52 -19.43 10.84
CA LEU A 612 -27.27 -20.15 9.59
C LEU A 612 -28.30 -19.77 8.50
N ASP A 613 -29.57 -19.61 8.87
CA ASP A 613 -30.61 -19.18 7.93
C ASP A 613 -30.42 -17.74 7.43
N ARG A 614 -29.94 -16.85 8.28
CA ARG A 614 -29.54 -15.49 7.87
C ARG A 614 -28.33 -15.49 6.95
N ILE A 615 -27.34 -16.34 7.22
CA ILE A 615 -26.17 -16.51 6.34
C ILE A 615 -26.61 -16.99 4.95
N ARG A 616 -27.54 -17.95 4.88
CA ARG A 616 -28.14 -18.40 3.63
C ARG A 616 -28.91 -17.27 2.93
N ALA A 617 -29.64 -16.45 3.68
CA ALA A 617 -30.36 -15.30 3.14
C ALA A 617 -29.42 -14.25 2.53
N ALA A 618 -28.33 -13.92 3.22
CA ALA A 618 -27.28 -13.06 2.70
C ALA A 618 -26.64 -13.64 1.43
N GLY A 619 -26.32 -14.93 1.43
CA GLY A 619 -25.83 -15.64 0.24
C GLY A 619 -26.76 -15.53 -0.97
N ARG A 620 -28.09 -15.62 -0.77
CA ARG A 620 -29.08 -15.39 -1.82
C ARG A 620 -29.04 -13.95 -2.35
N GLY A 621 -28.92 -12.96 -1.46
CA GLY A 621 -28.78 -11.55 -1.83
C GLY A 621 -27.48 -11.23 -2.57
N THR A 622 -26.39 -11.92 -2.24
CA THR A 622 -25.07 -11.71 -2.84
C THR A 622 -25.07 -11.95 -4.34
N TYR A 623 -25.75 -13.00 -4.79
CA TYR A 623 -25.88 -13.27 -6.22
C TYR A 623 -26.52 -12.08 -6.96
N THR A 624 -27.60 -11.51 -6.45
CA THR A 624 -28.28 -10.37 -7.08
C THR A 624 -27.36 -9.17 -7.20
N ALA A 625 -26.57 -8.90 -6.16
CA ALA A 625 -25.58 -7.82 -6.17
C ALA A 625 -24.46 -8.07 -7.20
N LEU A 626 -23.93 -9.30 -7.27
CA LEU A 626 -22.89 -9.65 -8.23
C LEU A 626 -23.40 -9.64 -9.68
N ALA A 627 -24.60 -10.15 -9.94
CA ALA A 627 -25.21 -10.16 -11.27
C ALA A 627 -25.48 -8.73 -11.78
N ALA A 628 -25.94 -7.83 -10.91
CA ALA A 628 -26.11 -6.42 -11.24
C ALA A 628 -24.76 -5.75 -11.55
N ALA A 629 -23.73 -6.01 -10.76
CA ALA A 629 -22.39 -5.45 -10.96
C ALA A 629 -21.74 -5.93 -12.27
N ILE A 630 -21.89 -7.22 -12.61
CA ILE A 630 -21.39 -7.78 -13.88
C ILE A 630 -22.10 -7.13 -15.07
N THR A 631 -23.44 -6.96 -14.98
CA THR A 631 -24.24 -6.32 -16.04
C THR A 631 -23.81 -4.86 -16.28
N LEU A 632 -23.44 -4.13 -15.23
CA LEU A 632 -22.95 -2.74 -15.29
C LEU A 632 -21.54 -2.60 -15.90
N ILE A 633 -20.74 -3.67 -15.85
CA ILE A 633 -19.38 -3.70 -16.43
C ILE A 633 -19.42 -4.16 -17.90
N GLU A 634 -20.43 -4.94 -18.27
CA GLU A 634 -20.63 -5.46 -19.63
C GLU A 634 -21.50 -4.55 -20.53
N ALA A 635 -22.14 -3.52 -19.95
CA ALA A 635 -22.87 -2.46 -20.64
C ALA A 635 -21.97 -1.23 -20.89
#